data_AF-A0A1F5DJT5-F1
#
_entry.id   AF-A0A1F5DJT5-F1
#
_cell.length_a   1.000
_cell.length_b   1.000
_cell.length_c   1.000
_cell.angle_alpha   90.00
_cell.angle_beta   90.00
_cell.angle_gamma   90.00
#
_symmetry.space_group_name_H-M   'P 1'
#
loop_
_entity.id
_entity.type
_entity.pdbx_description
1 polymer ?
#
loop_
_entity_poly.entity_id
_entity_poly.type
_entity_poly.pdbx_seq_one_letter_code
_entity_poly.pdbx_strand_id
1 'polypeptide(L)'
;MINEKQSMYLAFIAIILATIAIGLSYYKTPGPEGPTGLAGPTGPAGPAGPAGPQGPAATLAAEPESCATCHKEAGAVHQASYDELYQDGVIAITDLAYQFTSPNTHVVTFKMTKDGEPFDARDADSLNIYFAPYTGTEFQFEPAAARLSIKGTLTYNGAGGITSTLTSTNPAYATNLGNVNGLIVVYGRDETVGRIPGTRLDQNKYPFAALAETGAGVDYVSAANVASCEKCHTDPYLKHAYIYGQVNNDASTDFYTCKACHLDNAEGGHYEWQLLVDDPVLAAAYLAGTTELTPEQEEQYAYTMSVMNDVHMSHAMEFPYPQSISSCVTCHEGKLDVVLSAANFKAEACKSCHPVTGSEEYGTAGLALKTILPQEIHGTMDLDTVDCATCHGAGSTFGEFKDIHSGYDEMIYTDSGVRYSEAVTVTVDDASITNNMLTIQFSATESTNIAGIDVSDIEPTVLVGLYGYDTKDYVVGPHERDANNVRLLEYEVGGEHPRFTTVSAAGGSWTVTADLSGWADLITNETVKRAEIAVIPTLENADGVILALNAPSRTFDLGANDFDDDFYSPIVKVADGCNNCHDALATNYHSPDRGGNIVVCRLCHITKSGGSHLEMQSRSIDSYAHAIHSSQAFDIGDINFADPVEAMHYEHHIEFPYPTHGITNCESCHYEGAYNVPDQSKSLPGVLSASDSPLEGRDRNIGEVPVYVTGPASRACGGCHRATLINEDEASELVSFYQHTKQGGYLIEGGDDVLATLDMVIDDIMAFFN
;
A
#
# COMPACT_ATOMS: atom_id res chain seq x y z
N MET A 1 -34.75 2.21 48.50
CA MET A 1 -34.24 3.58 48.32
C MET A 1 -33.22 3.50 47.20
N ILE A 2 -33.63 3.86 45.99
CA ILE A 2 -32.75 3.90 44.81
C ILE A 2 -31.95 5.20 44.94
N ASN A 3 -30.61 5.13 44.87
CA ASN A 3 -29.78 6.32 45.00
C ASN A 3 -29.80 7.15 43.70
N GLU A 4 -29.45 8.44 43.79
CA GLU A 4 -29.54 9.39 42.67
C GLU A 4 -28.80 8.94 41.41
N LYS A 5 -27.70 8.18 41.49
CA LYS A 5 -26.99 7.66 40.31
C LYS A 5 -27.77 6.58 39.57
N GLN A 6 -28.48 5.71 40.28
CA GLN A 6 -29.34 4.70 39.65
C GLN A 6 -30.62 5.30 39.07
N SER A 7 -31.12 6.39 39.66
CA SER A 7 -32.25 7.13 39.10
C SER A 7 -31.88 7.89 37.82
N MET A 8 -30.62 8.32 37.71
CA MET A 8 -30.08 8.97 36.50
C MET A 8 -29.82 7.95 35.38
N TYR A 9 -29.31 6.76 35.69
CA TYR A 9 -29.12 5.68 34.70
C TYR A 9 -30.44 5.18 34.12
N LEU A 10 -31.48 5.02 34.94
CA LEU A 10 -32.81 4.63 34.47
C LEU A 10 -33.48 5.73 33.63
N ALA A 11 -33.22 7.00 33.94
CA ALA A 11 -33.68 8.12 33.12
C ALA A 11 -32.96 8.16 31.76
N PHE A 12 -31.66 7.86 31.72
CA PHE A 12 -30.88 7.81 30.48
C PHE A 12 -31.31 6.67 29.56
N ILE A 13 -31.53 5.47 30.11
CA ILE A 13 -32.05 4.31 29.35
C ILE A 13 -33.48 4.59 28.83
N ALA A 14 -34.32 5.26 29.63
CA ALA A 14 -35.67 5.63 29.20
C ALA A 14 -35.66 6.69 28.07
N ILE A 15 -34.69 7.60 28.06
CA ILE A 15 -34.51 8.59 26.99
C ILE A 15 -34.02 7.93 25.70
N ILE A 16 -33.06 7.00 25.79
CA ILE A 16 -32.54 6.24 24.62
C ILE A 16 -33.64 5.38 23.99
N LEU A 17 -34.47 4.71 24.80
CA LEU A 17 -35.60 3.94 24.28
C LEU A 17 -36.70 4.82 23.68
N ALA A 18 -36.87 6.06 24.17
CA ALA A 18 -37.81 7.02 23.61
C ALA A 18 -37.31 7.64 22.29
N THR A 19 -36.00 7.86 22.11
CA THR A 19 -35.43 8.33 20.83
C THR A 19 -35.44 7.24 19.76
N ILE A 20 -35.20 5.97 20.11
CA ILE A 20 -35.33 4.83 19.16
C ILE A 20 -36.80 4.66 18.70
N ALA A 21 -37.77 4.86 19.60
CA ALA A 21 -39.19 4.78 19.25
C ALA A 21 -39.67 5.95 18.35
N ILE A 22 -39.03 7.13 18.42
CA ILE A 22 -39.35 8.28 17.57
C ILE A 22 -38.63 8.18 16.21
N GLY A 23 -37.41 7.62 16.15
CA GLY A 23 -36.66 7.38 14.91
C GLY A 23 -37.33 6.37 13.96
N LEU A 24 -38.05 5.38 14.50
CA LEU A 24 -38.81 4.41 13.70
C LEU A 24 -40.11 4.96 13.06
N SER A 25 -40.45 6.23 13.30
CA SER A 25 -41.70 6.84 12.80
C SER A 25 -41.53 7.74 11.56
N TYR A 26 -40.32 7.83 10.98
CA TYR A 26 -40.05 8.69 9.82
C TYR A 26 -39.41 7.96 8.63
N TYR A 27 -40.00 6.83 8.21
CA TYR A 27 -39.85 6.34 6.83
C TYR A 27 -41.07 6.71 6.01
N LYS A 28 -40.91 7.71 5.14
CA LYS A 28 -41.89 8.10 4.14
C LYS A 28 -41.74 7.16 2.93
N THR A 29 -42.56 6.11 2.89
CA THR A 29 -42.68 5.25 1.71
C THR A 29 -43.20 6.06 0.52
N PRO A 30 -42.60 5.98 -0.69
CA PRO A 30 -43.24 6.42 -1.92
C PRO A 30 -44.55 5.64 -2.12
N GLY A 31 -45.63 6.34 -2.48
CA GLY A 31 -46.91 5.70 -2.77
C GLY A 31 -46.81 4.80 -4.02
N PRO A 32 -47.58 3.71 -4.09
CA PRO A 32 -47.56 2.83 -5.26
C PRO A 32 -48.01 3.58 -6.52
N GLU A 33 -47.31 3.34 -7.63
CA GLU A 33 -47.67 3.81 -8.95
C GLU A 33 -49.06 3.26 -9.33
N GLY A 34 -49.92 4.12 -9.90
CA GLY A 34 -51.26 3.72 -10.33
C GLY A 34 -51.20 2.69 -11.45
N PRO A 35 -52.12 1.70 -11.50
CA PRO A 35 -52.05 0.65 -12.52
C PRO A 35 -52.18 1.24 -13.93
N THR A 36 -51.21 0.92 -14.79
CA THR A 36 -51.26 1.18 -16.22
C THR A 36 -52.47 0.45 -16.83
N GLY A 37 -53.23 1.14 -17.69
CA GLY A 37 -54.40 0.55 -18.36
C GLY A 37 -54.05 -0.70 -19.16
N LEU A 38 -54.93 -1.71 -19.11
CA LEU A 38 -54.74 -2.99 -19.79
C LEU A 38 -54.46 -2.81 -21.29
N ALA A 39 -53.30 -3.29 -21.74
CA ALA A 39 -53.03 -3.52 -23.15
C ALA A 39 -53.99 -4.59 -23.69
N GLY A 40 -54.51 -4.38 -24.90
CA GLY A 40 -55.37 -5.36 -25.58
C GLY A 40 -54.66 -6.71 -25.77
N PRO A 41 -55.40 -7.83 -25.85
CA PRO A 41 -54.78 -9.15 -25.95
C PRO A 41 -53.94 -9.28 -27.23
N THR A 42 -52.66 -9.59 -27.05
CA THR A 42 -51.78 -10.09 -28.10
C THR A 42 -52.33 -11.39 -28.66
N GLY A 43 -52.37 -11.53 -29.98
CA GLY A 43 -52.79 -12.77 -30.64
C GLY A 43 -51.92 -13.97 -30.21
N PRO A 44 -52.44 -15.20 -30.28
CA PRO A 44 -51.70 -16.39 -29.86
C PRO A 44 -50.41 -16.51 -30.66
N ALA A 45 -49.29 -16.69 -29.93
CA ALA A 45 -48.01 -17.05 -30.52
C ALA A 45 -48.14 -18.39 -31.25
N GLY A 46 -47.55 -18.49 -32.45
CA GLY A 46 -47.42 -19.76 -33.14
C GLY A 46 -46.62 -20.74 -32.29
N PRO A 47 -46.83 -22.06 -32.44
CA PRO A 47 -46.05 -23.07 -31.72
C PRO A 47 -44.56 -22.84 -31.98
N ALA A 48 -43.77 -22.90 -30.90
CA ALA A 48 -42.31 -22.87 -31.00
C ALA A 48 -41.86 -23.94 -31.99
N GLY A 49 -40.99 -23.56 -32.94
CA GLY A 49 -40.29 -24.55 -33.75
C GLY A 49 -39.52 -25.50 -32.83
N PRO A 50 -39.36 -26.79 -33.20
CA PRO A 50 -38.51 -27.68 -32.44
C PRO A 50 -37.14 -27.02 -32.26
N ALA A 51 -36.59 -27.12 -31.05
CA ALA A 51 -35.22 -26.69 -30.78
C ALA A 51 -34.32 -27.27 -31.89
N GLY A 52 -33.54 -26.41 -32.54
CA GLY A 52 -32.49 -26.88 -33.43
C GLY A 52 -31.62 -27.87 -32.65
N PRO A 53 -31.10 -28.94 -33.28
CA PRO A 53 -30.13 -29.80 -32.61
C PRO A 53 -29.04 -28.91 -32.02
N GLN A 54 -28.78 -29.09 -30.72
CA GLN A 54 -27.67 -28.47 -30.04
C GLN A 54 -26.44 -28.70 -30.92
N GLY A 55 -25.82 -27.63 -31.40
CA GLY A 55 -24.58 -27.75 -32.16
C GLY A 55 -23.61 -28.57 -31.32
N PRO A 56 -22.79 -29.45 -31.92
CA PRO A 56 -21.76 -30.14 -31.16
C PRO A 56 -21.00 -29.10 -30.36
N ALA A 57 -20.92 -29.28 -29.04
CA ALA A 57 -20.03 -28.49 -28.21
C ALA A 57 -18.65 -28.61 -28.85
N ALA A 58 -18.18 -27.52 -29.46
CA ALA A 58 -16.78 -27.40 -29.78
C ALA A 58 -16.10 -27.21 -28.42
N THR A 59 -15.85 -28.30 -27.72
CA THR A 59 -14.85 -28.35 -26.66
C THR A 59 -13.53 -28.02 -27.35
N LEU A 60 -13.21 -26.73 -27.41
CA LEU A 60 -11.84 -26.30 -27.65
C LEU A 60 -11.05 -26.90 -26.49
N ALA A 61 -10.34 -28.00 -26.75
CA ALA A 61 -9.38 -28.53 -25.81
C ALA A 61 -8.42 -27.38 -25.47
N ALA A 62 -8.28 -27.08 -24.19
CA ALA A 62 -7.33 -26.07 -23.75
C ALA A 62 -5.91 -26.58 -24.07
N GLU A 63 -5.10 -25.75 -24.72
CA GLU A 63 -3.71 -26.07 -25.02
C GLU A 63 -2.79 -25.39 -23.99
N PRO A 64 -1.68 -26.02 -23.57
CA PRO A 64 -0.74 -25.41 -22.63
C PRO A 64 -0.23 -24.03 -23.06
N GLU A 65 -0.06 -23.11 -22.11
CA GLU A 65 0.50 -21.79 -22.38
C GLU A 65 1.93 -21.87 -22.94
N SER A 66 2.20 -21.04 -23.95
CA SER A 66 3.48 -20.86 -24.61
C SER A 66 4.17 -19.56 -24.20
N CYS A 67 3.62 -18.80 -23.24
CA CYS A 67 4.16 -17.54 -22.77
C CYS A 67 5.63 -17.67 -22.35
N ALA A 68 5.99 -18.71 -21.60
CA ALA A 68 7.38 -18.98 -21.18
C ALA A 68 8.33 -19.30 -22.35
N THR A 69 7.82 -19.61 -23.54
CA THR A 69 8.64 -19.80 -24.76
C THR A 69 9.09 -18.47 -25.33
N CYS A 70 8.18 -17.48 -25.37
CA CYS A 70 8.45 -16.16 -25.95
C CYS A 70 8.98 -15.14 -24.92
N HIS A 71 8.58 -15.27 -23.65
CA HIS A 71 8.80 -14.30 -22.57
C HIS A 71 9.57 -14.89 -21.39
N LYS A 72 10.37 -15.93 -21.60
CA LYS A 72 11.05 -16.69 -20.53
C LYS A 72 11.69 -15.83 -19.43
N GLU A 73 12.30 -14.72 -19.81
CA GLU A 73 13.09 -13.83 -18.94
C GLU A 73 12.42 -12.47 -18.72
N ALA A 74 11.11 -12.33 -18.99
CA ALA A 74 10.44 -11.04 -18.95
C ALA A 74 10.58 -10.33 -17.59
N GLY A 75 10.44 -11.06 -16.48
CA GLY A 75 10.64 -10.50 -15.15
C GLY A 75 12.08 -10.05 -14.92
N ALA A 76 13.07 -10.84 -15.34
CA ALA A 76 14.49 -10.45 -15.28
C ALA A 76 14.81 -9.23 -16.14
N VAL A 77 14.16 -9.07 -17.29
CA VAL A 77 14.30 -7.86 -18.13
C VAL A 77 13.67 -6.65 -17.45
N HIS A 78 12.52 -6.80 -16.77
CA HIS A 78 11.91 -5.72 -15.99
C HIS A 78 12.82 -5.28 -14.84
N GLN A 79 13.35 -6.23 -14.06
CA GLN A 79 14.27 -5.93 -12.97
C GLN A 79 15.54 -5.27 -13.49
N ALA A 80 16.18 -5.82 -14.53
CA ALA A 80 17.38 -5.23 -15.12
C ALA A 80 17.14 -3.80 -15.65
N SER A 81 15.96 -3.53 -16.23
CA SER A 81 15.59 -2.18 -16.65
C SER A 81 15.41 -1.23 -15.47
N TYR A 82 14.95 -1.72 -14.32
CA TYR A 82 14.86 -0.93 -13.09
C TYR A 82 16.25 -0.68 -12.49
N ASP A 83 17.12 -1.70 -12.46
CA ASP A 83 18.49 -1.60 -11.93
C ASP A 83 19.39 -0.63 -12.74
N GLU A 84 19.03 -0.33 -13.99
CA GLU A 84 19.68 0.71 -14.77
C GLU A 84 19.33 2.14 -14.29
N LEU A 85 18.25 2.31 -13.54
CA LEU A 85 17.84 3.60 -12.96
C LEU A 85 18.57 3.85 -11.64
N TYR A 86 18.69 5.13 -11.29
CA TYR A 86 19.11 5.56 -9.93
C TYR A 86 20.47 5.04 -9.47
N GLN A 87 21.40 4.80 -10.39
CA GLN A 87 22.74 4.29 -10.08
C GLN A 87 23.54 5.34 -9.29
N ASP A 88 23.70 5.07 -7.99
CA ASP A 88 24.47 5.91 -7.08
C ASP A 88 25.97 5.93 -7.42
N GLY A 89 26.62 7.06 -7.15
CA GLY A 89 28.06 7.23 -7.24
C GLY A 89 28.68 7.22 -8.66
N VAL A 90 27.90 6.92 -9.71
CA VAL A 90 28.40 6.93 -11.11
C VAL A 90 28.86 8.34 -11.50
N ILE A 91 28.04 9.35 -11.21
CA ILE A 91 28.44 10.76 -11.30
C ILE A 91 28.81 11.25 -9.90
N ALA A 92 30.06 11.64 -9.73
CA ALA A 92 30.59 12.14 -8.46
C ALA A 92 30.97 13.62 -8.58
N ILE A 93 30.65 14.39 -7.53
CA ILE A 93 31.10 15.78 -7.37
C ILE A 93 32.05 15.86 -6.18
N THR A 94 33.24 16.41 -6.40
CA THR A 94 34.29 16.57 -5.38
C THR A 94 34.87 17.97 -5.42
N ASP A 95 35.68 18.34 -4.43
CA ASP A 95 36.35 19.65 -4.35
C ASP A 95 35.37 20.84 -4.47
N LEU A 96 34.14 20.69 -3.96
CA LEU A 96 33.14 21.75 -3.98
C LEU A 96 33.59 22.92 -3.09
N ALA A 97 33.67 24.10 -3.68
CA ALA A 97 34.10 25.31 -3.01
C ALA A 97 33.33 26.53 -3.51
N TYR A 98 33.30 27.57 -2.67
CA TYR A 98 32.61 28.82 -2.96
C TYR A 98 33.53 30.02 -2.73
N GLN A 99 33.37 31.01 -3.61
CA GLN A 99 34.02 32.30 -3.53
C GLN A 99 33.04 33.42 -3.85
N PHE A 100 33.18 34.54 -3.14
CA PHE A 100 32.48 35.77 -3.43
C PHE A 100 33.46 36.87 -3.86
N THR A 101 33.09 37.60 -4.91
CA THR A 101 33.77 38.84 -5.31
C THR A 101 32.78 39.99 -5.22
N SER A 102 33.10 40.97 -4.37
CA SER A 102 32.29 42.17 -4.18
C SER A 102 32.12 42.93 -5.51
N PRO A 103 30.93 43.50 -5.79
CA PRO A 103 29.79 43.60 -4.87
C PRO A 103 28.78 42.45 -4.97
N ASN A 104 28.84 41.59 -5.97
CA ASN A 104 27.71 40.72 -6.32
C ASN A 104 28.04 39.54 -7.26
N THR A 105 29.28 39.07 -7.23
CA THR A 105 29.71 37.93 -8.04
C THR A 105 29.94 36.71 -7.15
N HIS A 106 29.15 35.66 -7.38
CA HIS A 106 29.28 34.36 -6.74
C HIS A 106 29.96 33.39 -7.70
N VAL A 107 30.95 32.66 -7.18
CA VAL A 107 31.68 31.64 -7.93
C VAL A 107 31.63 30.34 -7.15
N VAL A 108 31.09 29.29 -7.78
CA VAL A 108 31.09 27.93 -7.23
C VAL A 108 31.97 27.07 -8.12
N THR A 109 32.95 26.40 -7.53
CA THR A 109 33.88 25.51 -8.24
C THR A 109 33.76 24.10 -7.69
N PHE A 110 33.85 23.10 -8.55
CA PHE A 110 33.88 21.70 -8.16
C PHE A 110 34.53 20.87 -9.26
N LYS A 111 34.90 19.63 -8.94
CA LYS A 111 35.23 18.61 -9.94
C LYS A 111 34.05 17.68 -10.12
N MET A 112 33.79 17.29 -11.36
CA MET A 112 32.75 16.35 -11.72
C MET A 112 33.36 15.22 -12.55
N THR A 113 33.03 13.98 -12.19
CA THR A 113 33.44 12.79 -12.92
C THR A 113 32.24 11.89 -13.19
N LYS A 114 32.26 11.16 -14.31
CA LYS A 114 31.32 10.08 -14.64
C LYS A 114 32.15 8.82 -14.88
N ASP A 115 31.88 7.76 -14.11
CA ASP A 115 32.69 6.53 -14.10
C ASP A 115 34.19 6.79 -13.82
N GLY A 116 34.47 7.77 -12.94
CA GLY A 116 35.82 8.20 -12.59
C GLY A 116 36.54 9.05 -13.65
N GLU A 117 35.96 9.22 -14.84
CA GLU A 117 36.51 10.06 -15.91
C GLU A 117 35.97 11.49 -15.84
N PRO A 118 36.75 12.51 -16.26
CA PRO A 118 36.30 13.90 -16.35
C PRO A 118 34.95 14.10 -17.06
N PHE A 119 33.97 14.70 -16.38
CA PHE A 119 32.64 14.96 -16.92
C PHE A 119 32.34 16.46 -16.99
N ASP A 120 31.73 16.90 -18.10
CA ASP A 120 31.32 18.28 -18.29
C ASP A 120 29.90 18.48 -17.76
N ALA A 121 29.76 19.25 -16.68
CA ALA A 121 28.48 19.59 -16.06
C ALA A 121 27.44 20.22 -17.01
N ARG A 122 27.85 20.72 -18.18
CA ARG A 122 26.95 21.27 -19.20
C ARG A 122 26.27 20.20 -20.04
N ASP A 123 26.80 18.98 -20.03
CA ASP A 123 26.26 17.84 -20.74
C ASP A 123 25.23 17.07 -19.90
N ALA A 124 25.17 17.32 -18.58
CA ALA A 124 24.13 16.77 -17.71
C ALA A 124 22.74 17.33 -18.08
N ASP A 125 21.72 16.46 -18.11
CA ASP A 125 20.33 16.83 -18.36
C ASP A 125 19.81 17.91 -17.39
N SER A 126 20.23 17.84 -16.12
CA SER A 126 19.89 18.83 -15.12
C SER A 126 21.02 19.01 -14.12
N LEU A 127 21.27 20.26 -13.75
CA LEU A 127 22.17 20.62 -12.66
C LEU A 127 21.66 21.90 -12.00
N ASN A 128 21.58 21.90 -10.69
CA ASN A 128 21.19 23.05 -9.90
C ASN A 128 22.23 23.35 -8.84
N ILE A 129 22.33 24.63 -8.46
CA ILE A 129 23.19 25.10 -7.38
C ILE A 129 22.37 26.08 -6.56
N TYR A 130 22.08 25.71 -5.31
CA TYR A 130 21.28 26.51 -4.38
C TYR A 130 22.08 26.85 -3.13
N PHE A 131 21.65 27.90 -2.44
CA PHE A 131 22.09 28.22 -1.09
C PHE A 131 20.92 28.11 -0.11
N ALA A 132 21.14 27.41 1.00
CA ALA A 132 20.19 27.29 2.11
C ALA A 132 20.84 27.88 3.38
N PRO A 133 20.44 29.09 3.83
CA PRO A 133 20.92 29.67 5.08
C PRO A 133 20.46 28.87 6.29
N TYR A 134 21.30 28.82 7.32
CA TYR A 134 21.01 28.16 8.59
C TYR A 134 21.15 29.15 9.76
N THR A 135 20.12 29.24 10.59
CA THR A 135 20.05 30.20 11.71
C THR A 135 20.74 29.70 12.99
N GLY A 136 21.14 28.43 13.01
CA GLY A 136 21.54 27.71 14.22
C GLY A 136 20.47 26.74 14.73
N THR A 137 19.24 26.82 14.20
CA THR A 137 18.14 25.90 14.50
C THR A 137 17.32 25.53 13.28
N GLU A 138 17.20 26.44 12.31
CA GLU A 138 16.27 26.33 11.17
C GLU A 138 16.98 26.71 9.86
N PHE A 139 16.53 26.12 8.75
CA PHE A 139 16.95 26.52 7.41
C PHE A 139 15.96 27.52 6.84
N GLN A 140 16.31 28.81 6.86
CA GLN A 140 15.38 29.87 6.44
C GLN A 140 16.03 31.19 6.03
N PHE A 141 15.37 31.92 5.14
CA PHE A 141 15.76 33.29 4.79
C PHE A 141 15.09 34.31 5.70
N GLU A 142 15.78 35.44 5.92
CA GLU A 142 15.22 36.61 6.59
C GLU A 142 15.36 37.86 5.71
N PRO A 143 14.25 38.41 5.17
CA PRO A 143 12.87 37.91 5.27
C PRO A 143 12.66 36.58 4.51
N ALA A 144 11.55 35.89 4.80
CA ALA A 144 11.18 34.62 4.17
C ALA A 144 11.26 34.66 2.64
N ALA A 145 11.79 33.60 2.04
CA ALA A 145 11.91 33.44 0.60
C ALA A 145 11.88 31.95 0.24
N ALA A 146 11.35 31.61 -0.94
CA ALA A 146 11.17 30.21 -1.33
C ALA A 146 12.49 29.46 -1.63
N ARG A 147 13.51 30.14 -2.20
CA ARG A 147 14.84 29.59 -2.51
C ARG A 147 15.78 30.63 -3.10
N LEU A 148 17.09 30.39 -3.04
CA LEU A 148 18.12 31.19 -3.71
C LEU A 148 19.00 30.32 -4.63
N SER A 149 18.74 30.39 -5.93
CA SER A 149 19.62 29.75 -6.93
C SER A 149 20.87 30.60 -7.13
N ILE A 150 22.05 29.99 -6.99
CA ILE A 150 23.34 30.63 -7.25
C ILE A 150 24.05 30.05 -8.48
N LYS A 151 23.35 29.22 -9.26
CA LYS A 151 23.85 28.72 -10.55
C LYS A 151 23.98 29.88 -11.54
N GLY A 152 25.21 30.14 -11.98
CA GLY A 152 25.52 31.08 -13.04
C GLY A 152 25.96 30.39 -14.34
N THR A 153 26.76 31.10 -15.13
CA THR A 153 27.35 30.54 -16.36
C THR A 153 28.39 29.49 -15.99
N LEU A 154 28.24 28.28 -16.52
CA LEU A 154 29.18 27.18 -16.33
C LEU A 154 30.32 27.25 -17.33
N THR A 155 31.54 27.00 -16.85
CA THR A 155 32.73 26.76 -17.67
C THR A 155 33.38 25.45 -17.25
N TYR A 156 34.01 24.78 -18.21
CA TYR A 156 34.67 23.48 -18.04
C TYR A 156 36.14 23.60 -18.43
N ASN A 157 37.04 23.04 -17.60
CA ASN A 157 38.49 23.13 -17.83
C ASN A 157 39.06 21.97 -18.67
N GLY A 158 38.23 21.00 -19.10
CA GLY A 158 38.66 19.82 -19.85
C GLY A 158 39.24 18.68 -19.01
N ALA A 159 39.26 18.81 -17.67
CA ALA A 159 39.84 17.86 -16.72
C ALA A 159 38.95 17.70 -15.48
N GLY A 160 37.62 17.72 -15.67
CA GLY A 160 36.62 17.53 -14.62
C GLY A 160 36.29 18.81 -13.85
N GLY A 161 37.10 19.86 -13.94
CA GLY A 161 36.90 21.10 -13.19
C GLY A 161 35.83 21.98 -13.80
N ILE A 162 34.81 22.28 -13.00
CA ILE A 162 33.66 23.11 -13.32
C ILE A 162 33.73 24.41 -12.53
N THR A 163 33.36 25.51 -13.17
CA THR A 163 33.19 26.81 -12.50
C THR A 163 31.86 27.42 -12.92
N SER A 164 30.97 27.63 -11.96
CA SER A 164 29.74 28.40 -12.11
C SER A 164 29.98 29.83 -11.65
N THR A 165 29.75 30.83 -12.52
CA THR A 165 29.90 32.25 -12.19
C THR A 165 28.58 32.98 -12.36
N LEU A 166 28.00 33.47 -11.27
CA LEU A 166 26.80 34.30 -11.25
C LEU A 166 27.16 35.72 -10.85
N THR A 167 26.88 36.70 -11.71
CA THR A 167 26.94 38.12 -11.36
C THR A 167 25.56 38.72 -11.54
N SER A 168 24.97 39.24 -10.46
CA SER A 168 23.58 39.72 -10.47
C SER A 168 23.43 40.99 -9.66
N THR A 169 22.79 42.02 -10.21
CA THR A 169 22.50 43.26 -9.46
C THR A 169 21.29 43.14 -8.55
N ASN A 170 20.61 41.99 -8.51
CA ASN A 170 19.53 41.76 -7.57
C ASN A 170 20.11 41.78 -6.13
N PRO A 171 19.53 42.56 -5.20
CA PRO A 171 20.02 42.68 -3.82
C PRO A 171 20.22 41.35 -3.08
N ALA A 172 19.47 40.30 -3.42
CA ALA A 172 19.64 38.96 -2.85
C ALA A 172 21.06 38.37 -3.04
N TYR A 173 21.80 38.86 -4.04
CA TYR A 173 23.17 38.43 -4.38
C TYR A 173 24.26 39.41 -3.93
N ALA A 174 23.91 40.43 -3.14
CA ALA A 174 24.89 41.39 -2.62
C ALA A 174 25.69 40.83 -1.42
N THR A 175 25.23 39.73 -0.84
CA THR A 175 25.78 39.15 0.39
C THR A 175 26.86 38.11 0.09
N ASN A 176 27.98 38.18 0.81
CA ASN A 176 28.94 37.09 0.80
C ASN A 176 28.40 35.88 1.58
N LEU A 177 27.84 34.90 0.87
CA LEU A 177 27.28 33.68 1.47
C LEU A 177 28.30 32.85 2.24
N GLY A 178 29.61 32.98 1.95
CA GLY A 178 30.67 32.31 2.70
C GLY A 178 30.80 32.78 4.14
N ASN A 179 30.21 33.94 4.48
CA ASN A 179 30.15 34.47 5.84
C ASN A 179 28.81 34.19 6.54
N VAL A 180 27.89 33.49 5.88
CA VAL A 180 26.57 33.12 6.39
C VAL A 180 26.61 31.62 6.69
N ASN A 181 26.13 31.20 7.87
CA ASN A 181 25.98 29.79 8.17
C ASN A 181 24.96 29.19 7.20
N GLY A 182 25.24 28.02 6.62
CA GLY A 182 24.35 27.41 5.65
C GLY A 182 25.03 26.39 4.76
N LEU A 183 24.29 25.97 3.74
CA LEU A 183 24.70 24.96 2.77
C LEU A 183 24.69 25.51 1.36
N ILE A 184 25.74 25.20 0.61
CA ILE A 184 25.71 25.21 -0.85
C ILE A 184 25.39 23.80 -1.29
N VAL A 185 24.27 23.66 -1.98
CA VAL A 185 23.74 22.37 -2.44
C VAL A 185 23.87 22.33 -3.96
N VAL A 186 24.67 21.40 -4.47
CA VAL A 186 24.72 21.06 -5.89
C VAL A 186 24.00 19.73 -6.06
N TYR A 187 23.01 19.68 -6.95
CA TYR A 187 22.37 18.41 -7.28
C TYR A 187 21.85 18.41 -8.72
N GLY A 188 21.65 17.23 -9.28
CA GLY A 188 21.20 17.07 -10.65
C GLY A 188 21.07 15.62 -11.05
N ARG A 189 20.94 15.41 -12.36
CA ARG A 189 20.80 14.09 -12.98
C ARG A 189 21.33 14.11 -14.40
N ASP A 190 21.65 12.94 -14.89
CA ASP A 190 22.02 12.68 -16.28
C ASP A 190 21.33 11.41 -16.78
N GLU A 191 21.19 11.30 -18.10
CA GLU A 191 20.50 10.20 -18.79
C GLU A 191 19.07 9.96 -18.27
N THR A 192 18.23 10.98 -18.41
CA THR A 192 16.79 10.93 -18.17
C THR A 192 16.14 9.98 -19.19
N VAL A 193 15.50 8.93 -18.68
CA VAL A 193 14.84 7.89 -19.49
C VAL A 193 13.39 8.27 -19.77
N GLY A 194 12.72 8.95 -18.83
CA GLY A 194 11.33 9.37 -18.97
C GLY A 194 10.84 10.18 -17.78
N ARG A 195 9.59 10.62 -17.87
CA ARG A 195 8.85 11.24 -16.77
C ARG A 195 7.60 10.42 -16.52
N ILE A 196 7.32 10.11 -15.26
CA ILE A 196 6.07 9.45 -14.88
C ILE A 196 4.91 10.43 -15.16
N PRO A 197 3.90 10.05 -15.97
CA PRO A 197 2.76 10.90 -16.30
C PRO A 197 2.08 11.51 -15.06
N GLY A 198 1.53 12.72 -15.16
CA GLY A 198 0.86 13.39 -14.04
C GLY A 198 1.81 13.90 -12.93
N THR A 199 3.08 13.48 -12.90
CA THR A 199 3.99 13.79 -11.78
C THR A 199 5.19 14.69 -12.17
N ARG A 200 5.97 15.06 -11.15
CA ARG A 200 7.29 15.72 -11.30
C ARG A 200 8.46 14.74 -11.18
N LEU A 201 8.21 13.43 -11.37
CA LEU A 201 9.21 12.38 -11.21
C LEU A 201 9.87 12.09 -12.56
N ASP A 202 11.14 12.47 -12.68
CA ASP A 202 11.95 12.22 -13.87
C ASP A 202 12.85 11.00 -13.63
N GLN A 203 12.48 9.85 -14.20
CA GLN A 203 13.29 8.63 -14.13
C GLN A 203 14.59 8.84 -14.89
N ASN A 204 15.72 8.55 -14.24
CA ASN A 204 17.05 8.81 -14.76
C ASN A 204 18.03 7.76 -14.27
N LYS A 205 19.14 7.60 -15.00
CA LYS A 205 20.17 6.63 -14.63
C LYS A 205 21.12 7.15 -13.57
N TYR A 206 21.55 8.41 -13.68
CA TYR A 206 22.68 8.91 -12.87
C TYR A 206 22.30 10.18 -12.10
N PRO A 207 21.63 10.05 -10.95
CA PRO A 207 21.42 11.17 -10.04
C PRO A 207 22.74 11.52 -9.34
N PHE A 208 22.97 12.79 -9.04
CA PHE A 208 24.15 13.23 -8.27
C PHE A 208 23.85 14.39 -7.33
N ALA A 209 24.60 14.46 -6.22
CA ALA A 209 24.57 15.59 -5.29
C ALA A 209 25.92 15.84 -4.61
N ALA A 210 26.13 17.06 -4.13
CA ALA A 210 27.23 17.45 -3.25
C ALA A 210 26.84 18.65 -2.38
N LEU A 211 27.47 18.73 -1.22
CA LEU A 211 27.22 19.73 -0.20
C LEU A 211 28.51 20.44 0.18
N ALA A 212 28.44 21.73 0.46
CA ALA A 212 29.51 22.49 1.10
C ALA A 212 28.92 23.43 2.14
N GLU A 213 29.41 23.34 3.37
CA GLU A 213 29.04 24.25 4.44
C GLU A 213 29.72 25.62 4.28
N THR A 214 29.01 26.68 4.72
CA THR A 214 29.51 28.05 4.75
C THR A 214 29.47 28.64 6.16
N GLY A 215 30.14 29.78 6.37
CA GLY A 215 30.16 30.44 7.67
C GLY A 215 30.87 29.60 8.74
N ALA A 216 30.21 29.44 9.88
CA ALA A 216 30.66 28.60 10.99
C ALA A 216 30.25 27.12 10.84
N GLY A 217 29.52 26.76 9.78
CA GLY A 217 29.00 25.42 9.55
C GLY A 217 27.53 25.25 9.90
N VAL A 218 27.09 23.99 9.85
CA VAL A 218 25.71 23.55 10.12
C VAL A 218 25.75 22.40 11.13
N ASP A 219 24.97 22.49 12.20
CA ASP A 219 24.84 21.45 13.24
C ASP A 219 23.41 20.87 13.31
N TYR A 220 22.67 20.96 12.20
CA TYR A 220 21.33 20.44 12.07
C TYR A 220 21.31 18.91 12.19
N VAL A 221 20.32 18.41 12.92
CA VAL A 221 20.03 16.96 13.02
C VAL A 221 18.58 16.77 12.62
N SER A 222 18.35 15.97 11.58
CA SER A 222 17.00 15.68 11.11
C SER A 222 16.17 14.94 12.16
N ALA A 223 14.88 15.28 12.24
CA ALA A 223 13.90 14.59 13.07
C ALA A 223 13.48 13.21 12.51
N ALA A 224 13.68 12.95 11.22
CA ALA A 224 13.41 11.66 10.57
C ALA A 224 14.70 11.05 10.02
N ASN A 225 14.65 9.78 9.62
CA ASN A 225 15.80 9.04 9.06
C ASN A 225 15.59 8.79 7.56
N VAL A 226 16.60 9.05 6.73
CA VAL A 226 16.52 8.68 5.30
C VAL A 226 16.43 7.17 5.11
N ALA A 227 17.16 6.39 5.93
CA ALA A 227 17.10 4.93 5.91
C ALA A 227 15.68 4.37 6.18
N SER A 228 14.83 5.13 6.89
CA SER A 228 13.42 4.78 7.06
C SER A 228 12.63 4.96 5.76
N CYS A 229 12.92 6.00 4.97
CA CYS A 229 12.28 6.24 3.68
C CYS A 229 12.63 5.14 2.67
N GLU A 230 13.88 4.65 2.70
CA GLU A 230 14.41 3.59 1.82
C GLU A 230 13.74 2.23 2.04
N LYS A 231 13.01 2.05 3.16
CA LYS A 231 12.16 0.86 3.36
C LYS A 231 11.05 0.80 2.29
N CYS A 232 10.46 1.94 1.91
CA CYS A 232 9.35 1.97 0.95
C CYS A 232 9.74 2.52 -0.44
N HIS A 233 10.72 3.42 -0.49
CA HIS A 233 11.10 4.15 -1.69
C HIS A 233 12.35 3.57 -2.35
N THR A 234 12.89 4.27 -3.35
CA THR A 234 14.18 3.92 -3.95
C THR A 234 15.28 3.85 -2.88
N ASP A 235 16.27 2.99 -3.08
CA ASP A 235 17.53 2.94 -2.34
C ASP A 235 18.66 3.22 -3.35
N PRO A 236 19.35 4.38 -3.28
CA PRO A 236 19.20 5.43 -2.27
C PRO A 236 17.86 6.17 -2.38
N TYR A 237 17.42 6.82 -1.30
CA TYR A 237 16.20 7.65 -1.33
C TYR A 237 16.37 8.88 -2.24
N LEU A 238 15.52 8.98 -3.26
CA LEU A 238 15.55 10.05 -4.25
C LEU A 238 14.18 10.72 -4.38
N LYS A 239 13.97 11.85 -3.69
CA LYS A 239 12.79 12.68 -3.94
C LYS A 239 12.84 13.24 -5.36
N HIS A 240 11.67 13.38 -6.00
CA HIS A 240 11.55 13.76 -7.40
C HIS A 240 12.29 12.82 -8.37
N ALA A 241 12.66 11.62 -7.92
CA ALA A 241 13.47 10.61 -8.61
C ALA A 241 14.95 10.98 -8.86
N TYR A 242 15.48 12.07 -8.27
CA TYR A 242 16.92 12.41 -8.39
C TYR A 242 17.50 13.28 -7.27
N ILE A 243 16.70 13.76 -6.32
CA ILE A 243 17.17 14.56 -5.20
C ILE A 243 17.42 13.64 -4.01
N TYR A 244 18.69 13.37 -3.73
CA TYR A 244 19.15 12.55 -2.62
C TYR A 244 18.61 13.00 -1.28
N GLY A 245 17.95 12.13 -0.51
CA GLY A 245 17.69 12.41 0.91
C GLY A 245 18.98 12.48 1.71
N GLN A 246 19.98 11.69 1.35
CA GLN A 246 21.25 11.57 2.05
C GLN A 246 22.39 11.64 1.03
N VAL A 247 23.43 12.43 1.32
CA VAL A 247 24.56 12.60 0.40
C VAL A 247 25.74 11.76 0.89
N ASN A 248 26.36 10.99 0.00
CA ASN A 248 27.50 10.10 0.30
C ASN A 248 27.22 9.02 1.36
N ASN A 249 25.96 8.59 1.51
CA ASN A 249 25.53 7.64 2.53
C ASN A 249 25.91 8.07 3.97
N ASP A 250 25.90 9.38 4.21
CA ASP A 250 26.21 9.99 5.51
C ASP A 250 24.93 10.46 6.20
N ALA A 251 24.49 9.73 7.23
CA ALA A 251 23.30 10.04 8.02
C ALA A 251 23.32 11.41 8.73
N SER A 252 24.49 12.05 8.85
CA SER A 252 24.55 13.44 9.31
C SER A 252 24.00 14.43 8.28
N THR A 253 23.79 14.01 7.03
CA THR A 253 23.29 14.84 5.93
C THR A 253 21.81 14.61 5.60
N ASP A 254 21.09 13.85 6.44
CA ASP A 254 19.68 13.54 6.24
C ASP A 254 18.85 14.80 5.94
N PHE A 255 18.23 14.80 4.75
CA PHE A 255 17.40 15.84 4.16
C PHE A 255 18.08 17.20 3.89
N TYR A 256 19.42 17.28 3.93
CA TYR A 256 20.15 18.54 3.69
C TYR A 256 19.87 19.13 2.30
N THR A 257 19.77 18.29 1.28
CA THR A 257 19.45 18.71 -0.09
C THR A 257 18.00 19.22 -0.19
N CYS A 258 17.07 18.61 0.55
CA CYS A 258 15.65 18.96 0.56
C CYS A 258 15.46 20.37 1.12
N LYS A 259 16.26 20.75 2.12
CA LYS A 259 16.30 22.11 2.70
C LYS A 259 16.72 23.20 1.73
N ALA A 260 17.22 22.87 0.53
CA ALA A 260 17.44 23.86 -0.53
C ALA A 260 16.13 24.44 -1.09
N CYS A 261 15.01 23.73 -0.93
CA CYS A 261 13.69 24.11 -1.45
C CYS A 261 12.61 24.13 -0.36
N HIS A 262 12.67 23.24 0.64
CA HIS A 262 11.71 23.14 1.74
C HIS A 262 12.29 23.82 2.98
N LEU A 263 12.13 25.14 3.03
CA LEU A 263 12.67 26.01 4.08
C LEU A 263 11.66 26.18 5.20
N ASP A 264 12.16 26.30 6.42
CA ASP A 264 11.36 26.22 7.65
C ASP A 264 10.48 27.46 7.92
N ASN A 265 10.44 28.42 7.00
CA ASN A 265 9.54 29.58 7.04
C ASN A 265 8.93 29.96 5.68
N ALA A 266 9.06 29.11 4.66
CA ALA A 266 8.47 29.38 3.35
C ALA A 266 6.98 29.02 3.34
N GLU A 267 6.19 29.73 2.52
CA GLU A 267 4.77 29.41 2.33
C GLU A 267 4.60 28.12 1.52
N GLY A 268 3.71 27.25 1.99
CA GLY A 268 3.21 26.05 1.33
C GLY A 268 2.43 26.36 0.07
N GLY A 269 2.51 25.46 -0.92
CA GLY A 269 1.83 25.61 -2.20
C GLY A 269 0.77 24.54 -2.50
N HIS A 270 0.66 23.51 -1.66
CA HIS A 270 -0.22 22.36 -1.87
C HIS A 270 -1.45 22.42 -0.96
N TYR A 271 -2.32 23.40 -1.19
CA TYR A 271 -3.56 23.58 -0.43
C TYR A 271 -4.50 22.37 -0.55
N GLU A 272 -4.39 21.64 -1.66
CA GLU A 272 -5.20 20.47 -1.98
C GLU A 272 -5.12 19.38 -0.91
N TRP A 273 -3.98 19.18 -0.22
CA TRP A 273 -3.86 18.14 0.81
C TRP A 273 -4.88 18.32 1.93
N GLN A 274 -4.98 19.54 2.45
CA GLN A 274 -5.95 19.84 3.50
C GLN A 274 -7.38 19.88 2.95
N LEU A 275 -7.56 20.39 1.73
CA LEU A 275 -8.87 20.43 1.07
C LEU A 275 -9.47 19.03 0.87
N LEU A 276 -8.65 18.06 0.45
CA LEU A 276 -9.07 16.67 0.22
C LEU A 276 -9.77 16.07 1.44
N VAL A 277 -9.39 16.50 2.64
CA VAL A 277 -9.95 15.98 3.89
C VAL A 277 -10.92 16.94 4.58
N ASP A 278 -10.80 18.26 4.42
CA ASP A 278 -11.71 19.23 5.06
C ASP A 278 -12.94 19.57 4.22
N ASP A 279 -12.77 19.72 2.90
CA ASP A 279 -13.86 20.04 1.96
C ASP A 279 -13.63 19.30 0.63
N PRO A 280 -13.92 17.99 0.58
CA PRO A 280 -13.66 17.16 -0.60
C PRO A 280 -14.38 17.66 -1.86
N VAL A 281 -15.55 18.31 -1.71
CA VAL A 281 -16.31 18.89 -2.83
C VAL A 281 -15.55 20.07 -3.45
N LEU A 282 -15.02 20.96 -2.60
CA LEU A 282 -14.16 22.04 -3.08
C LEU A 282 -12.85 21.50 -3.66
N ALA A 283 -12.26 20.47 -3.05
CA ALA A 283 -11.06 19.81 -3.57
C ALA A 283 -11.29 19.28 -5.00
N ALA A 284 -12.39 18.57 -5.24
CA ALA A 284 -12.76 18.07 -6.56
C ALA A 284 -12.90 19.21 -7.58
N ALA A 285 -13.56 20.31 -7.20
CA ALA A 285 -13.72 21.47 -8.08
C ALA A 285 -12.39 22.20 -8.37
N TYR A 286 -11.53 22.30 -7.36
CA TYR A 286 -10.21 22.94 -7.43
C TYR A 286 -9.24 22.13 -8.31
N LEU A 287 -9.12 20.82 -8.07
CA LEU A 287 -8.26 19.92 -8.83
C LEU A 287 -8.73 19.77 -10.30
N ALA A 288 -10.03 19.83 -10.54
CA ALA A 288 -10.59 19.89 -11.89
C ALA A 288 -10.36 21.26 -12.61
N GLY A 289 -9.78 22.25 -11.92
CA GLY A 289 -9.55 23.59 -12.46
C GLY A 289 -10.84 24.38 -12.73
N THR A 290 -11.95 23.99 -12.10
CA THR A 290 -13.27 24.63 -12.27
C THR A 290 -13.52 25.75 -11.27
N THR A 291 -12.67 25.86 -10.25
CA THR A 291 -12.74 26.89 -9.21
C THR A 291 -11.34 27.29 -8.76
N GLU A 292 -11.18 28.56 -8.38
CA GLU A 292 -10.00 29.08 -7.70
C GLU A 292 -10.36 29.34 -6.23
N LEU A 293 -9.39 29.17 -5.33
CA LEU A 293 -9.58 29.49 -3.92
C LEU A 293 -9.75 31.01 -3.74
N THR A 294 -10.66 31.40 -2.85
CA THR A 294 -10.75 32.78 -2.40
C THR A 294 -9.55 33.13 -1.50
N PRO A 295 -9.16 34.41 -1.36
CA PRO A 295 -8.08 34.80 -0.45
C PRO A 295 -8.29 34.31 0.99
N GLU A 296 -9.55 34.27 1.46
CA GLU A 296 -9.89 33.74 2.78
C GLU A 296 -9.66 32.23 2.88
N GLN A 297 -9.90 31.47 1.80
CA GLN A 297 -9.60 30.04 1.75
C GLN A 297 -8.10 29.77 1.60
N GLU A 298 -7.38 30.57 0.82
CA GLU A 298 -5.91 30.49 0.74
C GLU A 298 -5.30 30.74 2.12
N GLU A 299 -5.78 31.74 2.86
CA GLU A 299 -5.36 32.00 4.24
C GLU A 299 -5.72 30.85 5.19
N GLN A 300 -6.90 30.24 5.03
CA GLN A 300 -7.34 29.11 5.85
C GLN A 300 -6.47 27.87 5.68
N TYR A 301 -6.07 27.57 4.43
CA TYR A 301 -5.30 26.36 4.09
C TYR A 301 -3.79 26.62 3.97
N ALA A 302 -3.35 27.86 4.23
CA ALA A 302 -1.94 28.19 4.28
C ALA A 302 -1.22 27.38 5.35
N TYR A 303 -0.04 26.88 5.00
CA TYR A 303 0.85 26.16 5.89
C TYR A 303 2.31 26.53 5.58
N THR A 304 3.23 26.16 6.46
CA THR A 304 4.67 26.36 6.24
C THR A 304 5.28 25.16 5.53
N MET A 305 5.91 25.39 4.38
CA MET A 305 6.55 24.39 3.52
C MET A 305 7.88 23.89 4.13
N SER A 306 7.79 23.07 5.16
CA SER A 306 8.94 22.32 5.68
C SER A 306 8.94 20.89 5.14
N VAL A 307 10.12 20.25 5.14
CA VAL A 307 10.25 18.84 4.67
C VAL A 307 9.25 17.93 5.39
N MET A 308 9.16 18.05 6.72
CA MET A 308 8.32 17.15 7.51
C MET A 308 6.83 17.48 7.38
N ASN A 309 6.47 18.75 7.24
CA ASN A 309 5.07 19.12 7.03
C ASN A 309 4.54 18.56 5.70
N ASP A 310 5.30 18.71 4.61
CA ASP A 310 4.94 18.15 3.29
C ASP A 310 4.88 16.62 3.31
N VAL A 311 5.79 15.97 4.03
CA VAL A 311 5.78 14.51 4.19
C VAL A 311 4.55 14.06 4.96
N HIS A 312 4.24 14.68 6.10
CA HIS A 312 3.04 14.34 6.87
C HIS A 312 1.77 14.52 6.05
N MET A 313 1.58 15.68 5.41
CA MET A 313 0.35 15.97 4.66
C MET A 313 0.17 15.03 3.47
N SER A 314 1.23 14.78 2.69
CA SER A 314 1.14 13.83 1.58
C SER A 314 0.79 12.41 2.05
N HIS A 315 1.41 11.93 3.14
CA HIS A 315 1.17 10.56 3.63
C HIS A 315 -0.15 10.41 4.41
N ALA A 316 -0.65 11.48 5.01
CA ALA A 316 -1.89 11.44 5.79
C ALA A 316 -3.13 11.74 4.94
N MET A 317 -3.00 12.48 3.83
CA MET A 317 -4.15 13.08 3.15
C MET A 317 -4.19 12.88 1.63
N GLU A 318 -3.05 12.69 0.97
CA GLU A 318 -2.99 12.64 -0.50
C GLU A 318 -3.21 11.23 -1.05
N PHE A 319 -2.55 10.22 -0.49
CA PHE A 319 -2.45 8.89 -1.07
C PHE A 319 -2.75 7.78 -0.05
N PRO A 320 -3.08 6.55 -0.51
CA PRO A 320 -3.34 5.42 0.38
C PRO A 320 -2.04 4.91 1.00
N TYR A 321 -1.62 5.51 2.11
CA TYR A 321 -0.44 5.09 2.87
C TYR A 321 -0.62 3.65 3.37
N PRO A 322 0.36 2.74 3.13
CA PRO A 322 0.19 1.30 3.37
C PRO A 322 0.27 0.88 4.85
N GLN A 323 0.39 1.83 5.79
CA GLN A 323 0.46 1.62 7.24
C GLN A 323 -0.48 2.59 7.95
N SER A 324 -0.67 2.43 9.27
CA SER A 324 -1.29 3.48 10.07
C SER A 324 -0.36 4.71 10.13
N ILE A 325 -0.92 5.90 9.90
CA ILE A 325 -0.18 7.17 10.07
C ILE A 325 0.24 7.41 11.53
N SER A 326 -0.39 6.73 12.49
CA SER A 326 0.00 6.78 13.90
C SER A 326 1.28 5.99 14.23
N SER A 327 1.78 5.16 13.30
CA SER A 327 3.05 4.44 13.44
C SER A 327 4.24 5.36 13.13
N CYS A 328 4.44 6.37 13.98
CA CYS A 328 5.49 7.38 13.81
C CYS A 328 6.89 6.75 13.73
N VAL A 329 7.11 5.63 14.42
CA VAL A 329 8.40 4.92 14.46
C VAL A 329 8.90 4.54 13.08
N THR A 330 8.00 4.33 12.10
CA THR A 330 8.36 4.01 10.73
C THR A 330 9.36 5.03 10.17
N CYS A 331 9.10 6.33 10.36
CA CYS A 331 9.96 7.44 9.89
C CYS A 331 10.89 8.00 10.97
N HIS A 332 10.50 7.87 12.25
CA HIS A 332 11.17 8.48 13.41
C HIS A 332 11.85 7.45 14.32
N GLU A 333 12.35 6.36 13.74
CA GLU A 333 13.06 5.31 14.46
C GLU A 333 14.21 5.89 15.31
N GLY A 334 14.21 5.58 16.61
CA GLY A 334 15.18 6.11 17.58
C GLY A 334 15.04 7.61 17.90
N LYS A 335 14.00 8.29 17.40
CA LYS A 335 13.77 9.74 17.54
C LYS A 335 12.39 10.10 18.13
N LEU A 336 11.59 9.12 18.57
CA LEU A 336 10.26 9.36 19.16
C LEU A 336 10.29 10.33 20.36
N ASP A 337 11.27 10.21 21.26
CA ASP A 337 11.44 11.12 22.40
C ASP A 337 11.67 12.58 21.97
N VAL A 338 12.21 12.80 20.77
CA VAL A 338 12.44 14.13 20.20
C VAL A 338 11.14 14.64 19.57
N VAL A 339 10.53 13.85 18.68
CA VAL A 339 9.37 14.31 17.88
C VAL A 339 8.09 14.40 18.69
N LEU A 340 7.92 13.55 19.71
CA LEU A 340 6.78 13.58 20.65
C LEU A 340 7.07 14.43 21.89
N SER A 341 8.07 15.32 21.84
CA SER A 341 8.35 16.25 22.92
C SER A 341 7.32 17.40 22.97
N ALA A 342 7.16 18.00 24.14
CA ALA A 342 6.28 19.16 24.33
C ALA A 342 6.66 20.36 23.42
N ALA A 343 7.92 20.45 22.97
CA ALA A 343 8.35 21.50 22.06
C ALA A 343 7.75 21.37 20.65
N ASN A 344 7.30 20.17 20.28
CA ASN A 344 6.71 19.86 18.97
C ASN A 344 5.19 19.70 19.04
N PHE A 345 4.59 19.80 20.23
CA PHE A 345 3.14 19.81 20.39
C PHE A 345 2.58 21.19 19.99
N LYS A 346 2.39 21.40 18.69
CA LYS A 346 1.98 22.68 18.08
C LYS A 346 0.87 22.44 17.07
N ALA A 347 -0.01 23.43 16.89
CA ALA A 347 -1.10 23.33 15.92
C ALA A 347 -0.65 23.01 14.50
N GLU A 348 0.50 23.57 14.05
CA GLU A 348 1.09 23.25 12.74
C GLU A 348 1.33 21.75 12.56
N ALA A 349 1.94 21.07 13.54
CA ALA A 349 2.19 19.63 13.49
C ALA A 349 0.90 18.81 13.57
N CYS A 350 -0.11 19.27 14.32
CA CYS A 350 -1.40 18.58 14.37
C CYS A 350 -2.14 18.69 13.02
N LYS A 351 -2.16 19.89 12.44
CA LYS A 351 -2.80 20.17 11.14
C LYS A 351 -2.12 19.43 9.99
N SER A 352 -0.84 19.05 10.12
CA SER A 352 -0.15 18.28 9.08
C SER A 352 -0.65 16.84 8.94
N CYS A 353 -1.34 16.31 9.95
CA CYS A 353 -1.83 14.92 9.97
C CYS A 353 -3.35 14.82 10.12
N HIS A 354 -3.98 15.84 10.72
CA HIS A 354 -5.42 15.83 11.00
C HIS A 354 -6.16 16.82 10.11
N PRO A 355 -7.35 16.43 9.60
CA PRO A 355 -8.31 17.41 9.08
C PRO A 355 -8.57 18.46 10.17
N VAL A 356 -8.77 19.73 9.80
CA VAL A 356 -9.12 20.76 10.80
C VAL A 356 -10.60 20.61 11.16
N THR A 357 -11.44 20.50 10.14
CA THR A 357 -12.90 20.39 10.26
C THR A 357 -13.40 19.02 9.84
N GLY A 358 -12.86 18.46 8.76
CA GLY A 358 -13.34 17.23 8.14
C GLY A 358 -14.74 17.34 7.52
N SER A 359 -15.15 16.28 6.84
CA SER A 359 -16.48 16.09 6.24
C SER A 359 -17.19 14.89 6.86
N GLU A 360 -18.42 15.09 7.33
CA GLU A 360 -19.28 13.98 7.78
C GLU A 360 -19.75 13.12 6.59
N GLU A 361 -19.99 13.74 5.44
CA GLU A 361 -20.49 13.08 4.23
C GLU A 361 -19.46 12.11 3.65
N TYR A 362 -18.18 12.49 3.66
CA TYR A 362 -17.08 11.68 3.10
C TYR A 362 -16.19 11.04 4.18
N GLY A 363 -16.66 10.96 5.43
CA GLY A 363 -16.03 10.16 6.48
C GLY A 363 -14.74 10.72 7.11
N THR A 364 -14.31 11.95 6.77
CA THR A 364 -13.08 12.54 7.30
C THR A 364 -13.29 13.32 8.60
N ALA A 365 -14.54 13.56 9.03
CA ALA A 365 -14.85 14.28 10.27
C ALA A 365 -14.39 13.57 11.56
N GLY A 366 -14.29 12.24 11.55
CA GLY A 366 -13.95 11.45 12.76
C GLY A 366 -12.56 11.74 13.32
N LEU A 367 -11.60 12.04 12.44
CA LEU A 367 -10.21 12.35 12.80
C LEU A 367 -9.92 13.84 12.83
N ALA A 368 -10.92 14.69 12.56
CA ALA A 368 -10.72 16.13 12.49
C ALA A 368 -10.43 16.75 13.87
N LEU A 369 -9.55 17.74 13.94
CA LEU A 369 -9.21 18.48 15.16
C LEU A 369 -10.45 19.04 15.86
N LYS A 370 -11.42 19.55 15.11
CA LYS A 370 -12.70 20.02 15.64
C LYS A 370 -13.53 18.94 16.33
N THR A 371 -13.32 17.67 15.99
CA THR A 371 -14.01 16.52 16.56
C THR A 371 -13.24 15.92 17.74
N ILE A 372 -11.93 15.69 17.56
CA ILE A 372 -11.11 14.97 18.54
C ILE A 372 -10.67 15.86 19.71
N LEU A 373 -10.61 17.18 19.52
CA LEU A 373 -10.28 18.10 20.61
C LEU A 373 -11.55 18.43 21.43
N PRO A 374 -11.53 18.32 22.77
CA PRO A 374 -12.66 18.68 23.62
C PRO A 374 -13.09 20.13 23.42
N GLN A 375 -14.29 20.33 22.87
CA GLN A 375 -14.77 21.65 22.44
C GLN A 375 -15.07 22.59 23.61
N GLU A 376 -15.36 22.07 24.80
CA GLU A 376 -15.56 22.88 26.01
C GLU A 376 -14.30 23.65 26.44
N ILE A 377 -13.13 23.18 25.99
CA ILE A 377 -11.83 23.75 26.30
C ILE A 377 -11.26 24.44 25.06
N HIS A 378 -11.17 23.69 23.95
CA HIS A 378 -10.47 24.13 22.75
C HIS A 378 -11.33 24.99 21.81
N GLY A 379 -12.66 24.90 21.86
CA GLY A 379 -13.56 25.56 20.90
C GLY A 379 -13.57 27.09 20.96
N THR A 380 -12.97 27.69 22.00
CA THR A 380 -12.78 29.14 22.12
C THR A 380 -11.32 29.58 21.98
N MET A 381 -10.39 28.63 21.84
CA MET A 381 -8.97 28.91 21.71
C MET A 381 -8.63 29.16 20.25
N ASP A 382 -7.73 30.11 20.03
CA ASP A 382 -7.04 30.24 18.75
C ASP A 382 -5.83 29.30 18.79
N LEU A 383 -5.95 28.15 18.09
CA LEU A 383 -4.93 27.11 18.10
C LEU A 383 -3.61 27.60 17.47
N ASP A 384 -3.65 28.60 16.60
CA ASP A 384 -2.47 29.12 15.90
C ASP A 384 -1.62 30.06 16.76
N THR A 385 -2.19 30.58 17.86
CA THR A 385 -1.50 31.52 18.76
C THR A 385 -1.36 31.02 20.20
N VAL A 386 -2.09 29.98 20.59
CA VAL A 386 -2.00 29.39 21.92
C VAL A 386 -0.71 28.59 22.08
N ASP A 387 -0.01 28.79 23.20
CA ASP A 387 1.11 27.93 23.59
C ASP A 387 0.58 26.63 24.20
N CYS A 388 0.53 25.58 23.38
CA CYS A 388 -0.01 24.29 23.78
C CYS A 388 0.76 23.68 24.96
N ALA A 389 2.07 23.94 25.09
CA ALA A 389 2.92 23.40 26.15
C ALA A 389 2.55 23.93 27.55
N THR A 390 1.80 25.04 27.64
CA THR A 390 1.25 25.52 28.92
C THR A 390 0.25 24.51 29.52
N CYS A 391 -0.45 23.75 28.67
CA CYS A 391 -1.41 22.73 29.08
C CYS A 391 -0.91 21.29 28.82
N HIS A 392 -0.10 21.06 27.79
CA HIS A 392 0.38 19.74 27.36
C HIS A 392 1.90 19.58 27.53
N GLY A 393 2.50 20.36 28.44
CA GLY A 393 3.93 20.31 28.74
C GLY A 393 4.33 19.15 29.65
N ALA A 394 5.64 19.02 29.87
CA ALA A 394 6.22 17.93 30.65
C ALA A 394 5.61 17.82 32.07
N GLY A 395 5.10 16.63 32.42
CA GLY A 395 4.46 16.36 33.71
C GLY A 395 3.09 17.03 33.89
N SER A 396 2.46 17.47 32.80
CA SER A 396 1.10 18.02 32.83
C SER A 396 0.08 16.99 33.31
N THR A 397 -0.96 17.46 33.98
CA THR A 397 -2.14 16.66 34.33
C THR A 397 -3.04 16.33 33.13
N PHE A 398 -2.84 17.02 31.99
CA PHE A 398 -3.59 16.83 30.76
C PHE A 398 -2.90 15.91 29.75
N GLY A 399 -1.74 15.35 30.11
CA GLY A 399 -0.91 14.53 29.22
C GLY A 399 -0.01 15.35 28.30
N GLU A 400 1.18 14.81 28.04
CA GLU A 400 2.13 15.23 27.02
C GLU A 400 1.74 14.63 25.66
N PHE A 401 2.41 15.06 24.58
CA PHE A 401 2.20 14.50 23.24
C PHE A 401 2.38 12.97 23.21
N LYS A 402 3.43 12.46 23.84
CA LYS A 402 3.69 11.00 23.95
C LYS A 402 2.61 10.21 24.71
N ASP A 403 1.80 10.90 25.53
CA ASP A 403 0.70 10.26 26.27
C ASP A 403 -0.57 10.16 25.40
N ILE A 404 -0.62 10.92 24.29
CA ILE A 404 -1.71 10.90 23.30
C ILE A 404 -1.34 9.97 22.13
N HIS A 405 -0.09 10.04 21.68
CA HIS A 405 0.46 9.17 20.64
C HIS A 405 1.72 8.50 21.17
N SER A 406 1.73 7.17 21.26
CA SER A 406 2.95 6.41 21.64
C SER A 406 4.03 6.45 20.54
N GLY A 407 3.62 6.75 19.30
CA GLY A 407 4.46 6.63 18.11
C GLY A 407 4.50 5.22 17.52
N TYR A 408 3.68 4.31 18.06
CA TYR A 408 3.57 2.92 17.65
C TYR A 408 2.11 2.56 17.35
N ASP A 409 1.90 1.75 16.31
CA ASP A 409 0.60 1.14 16.05
C ASP A 409 0.28 0.07 17.12
N GLU A 410 -0.84 0.21 17.82
CA GLU A 410 -1.27 -0.68 18.91
C GLU A 410 -1.59 -2.11 18.44
N MET A 411 -1.86 -2.32 17.15
CA MET A 411 -2.00 -3.66 16.59
C MET A 411 -0.64 -4.35 16.48
N ILE A 412 0.44 -3.59 16.27
CA ILE A 412 1.77 -4.14 15.93
C ILE A 412 2.70 -4.16 17.14
N TYR A 413 2.64 -3.13 17.99
CA TYR A 413 3.55 -2.94 19.11
C TYR A 413 2.82 -2.65 20.43
N THR A 414 3.53 -2.94 21.52
CA THR A 414 3.25 -2.32 22.83
C THR A 414 3.65 -0.84 22.82
N ASP A 415 3.15 -0.06 23.79
CA ASP A 415 3.57 1.35 24.01
C ASP A 415 5.08 1.53 24.23
N SER A 416 5.77 0.46 24.62
CA SER A 416 7.23 0.46 24.82
C SER A 416 8.04 0.12 23.57
N GLY A 417 7.36 -0.12 22.43
CA GLY A 417 7.99 -0.44 21.15
C GLY A 417 8.33 -1.91 20.94
N VAL A 418 7.88 -2.81 21.81
CA VAL A 418 8.02 -4.27 21.59
C VAL A 418 6.98 -4.72 20.57
N ARG A 419 7.43 -5.33 19.47
CA ARG A 419 6.55 -5.91 18.44
C ARG A 419 5.94 -7.24 18.92
N TYR A 420 4.62 -7.41 18.78
CA TYR A 420 3.93 -8.61 19.27
C TYR A 420 4.39 -9.90 18.57
N SER A 421 4.64 -9.86 17.26
CA SER A 421 5.11 -11.03 16.51
C SER A 421 6.55 -11.48 16.82
N GLU A 422 7.34 -10.65 17.50
CA GLU A 422 8.66 -11.05 18.03
C GLU A 422 8.55 -11.64 19.45
N ALA A 423 7.55 -11.18 20.21
CA ALA A 423 7.29 -11.65 21.57
C ALA A 423 6.50 -12.96 21.60
N VAL A 424 5.53 -13.13 20.70
CA VAL A 424 4.65 -14.31 20.63
C VAL A 424 4.88 -15.04 19.31
N THR A 425 5.19 -16.33 19.39
CA THR A 425 5.43 -17.19 18.22
C THR A 425 4.51 -18.40 18.26
N VAL A 426 3.85 -18.68 17.14
CA VAL A 426 3.00 -19.87 16.95
C VAL A 426 3.65 -20.81 15.94
N THR A 427 3.60 -22.12 16.19
CA THR A 427 4.23 -23.14 15.36
C THR A 427 3.31 -24.31 15.08
N VAL A 428 3.40 -24.88 13.87
CA VAL A 428 2.83 -26.20 13.55
C VAL A 428 3.87 -27.27 13.91
N ASP A 429 3.62 -27.98 15.01
CA ASP A 429 4.63 -28.80 15.69
C ASP A 429 4.72 -30.20 15.10
N ASP A 430 3.57 -30.83 14.85
CA ASP A 430 3.48 -32.21 14.40
C ASP A 430 2.18 -32.46 13.62
N ALA A 431 2.20 -33.42 12.69
CA ALA A 431 1.02 -33.86 11.96
C ALA A 431 1.10 -35.35 11.61
N SER A 432 -0.05 -36.02 11.60
CA SER A 432 -0.15 -37.42 11.15
C SER A 432 -1.51 -37.73 10.56
N ILE A 433 -1.55 -38.60 9.56
CA ILE A 433 -2.76 -39.05 8.90
C ILE A 433 -2.98 -40.55 9.10
N THR A 434 -4.21 -40.93 9.43
CA THR A 434 -4.62 -42.34 9.47
C THR A 434 -6.08 -42.43 9.06
N ASN A 435 -6.40 -43.30 8.07
CA ASN A 435 -7.75 -43.45 7.53
C ASN A 435 -8.39 -42.10 7.10
N ASN A 436 -7.64 -41.26 6.39
CA ASN A 436 -8.04 -39.91 5.97
C ASN A 436 -8.34 -38.91 7.12
N MET A 437 -8.02 -39.26 8.36
CA MET A 437 -8.10 -38.34 9.50
C MET A 437 -6.71 -37.72 9.71
N LEU A 438 -6.56 -36.45 9.37
CA LEU A 438 -5.33 -35.68 9.58
C LEU A 438 -5.36 -35.05 10.97
N THR A 439 -4.51 -35.52 11.88
CA THR A 439 -4.30 -34.97 13.22
C THR A 439 -3.16 -33.96 13.17
N ILE A 440 -3.39 -32.78 13.73
CA ILE A 440 -2.48 -31.63 13.69
C ILE A 440 -2.24 -31.18 15.13
N GLN A 441 -0.97 -30.99 15.49
CA GLN A 441 -0.53 -30.44 16.77
C GLN A 441 0.18 -29.12 16.53
N PHE A 442 -0.15 -28.11 17.32
CA PHE A 442 0.45 -26.79 17.23
C PHE A 442 0.45 -26.12 18.61
N SER A 443 1.36 -25.16 18.78
CA SER A 443 1.53 -24.47 20.05
C SER A 443 1.97 -23.02 19.84
N ALA A 444 1.84 -22.24 20.92
CA ALA A 444 2.26 -20.87 20.99
C ALA A 444 3.20 -20.68 22.19
N THR A 445 4.20 -19.83 22.01
CA THR A 445 5.17 -19.48 23.05
C THR A 445 5.36 -17.98 23.15
N GLU A 446 5.60 -17.51 24.35
CA GLU A 446 5.93 -16.12 24.64
C GLU A 446 7.41 -16.03 25.02
N SER A 447 8.21 -15.41 24.15
CA SER A 447 9.65 -15.20 24.34
C SER A 447 9.94 -14.03 25.29
N THR A 448 9.02 -13.06 25.33
CA THR A 448 9.12 -11.82 26.09
C THR A 448 7.80 -11.59 26.82
N ASN A 449 7.83 -11.56 28.15
CA ASN A 449 6.62 -11.37 28.98
C ASN A 449 6.04 -9.96 28.78
N ILE A 450 4.90 -9.86 28.09
CA ILE A 450 4.12 -8.64 27.90
C ILE A 450 2.97 -8.64 28.92
N ALA A 451 2.81 -7.54 29.66
CA ALA A 451 1.75 -7.45 30.65
C ALA A 451 0.36 -7.50 29.98
N GLY A 452 -0.49 -8.41 30.46
CA GLY A 452 -1.86 -8.57 29.94
C GLY A 452 -1.97 -9.45 28.70
N ILE A 453 -0.87 -10.07 28.27
CA ILE A 453 -0.83 -11.03 27.17
C ILE A 453 -0.55 -12.42 27.74
N ASP A 454 -1.30 -13.42 27.28
CA ASP A 454 -1.09 -14.84 27.61
C ASP A 454 -1.38 -15.68 26.36
N VAL A 455 -0.46 -16.56 25.98
CA VAL A 455 -0.62 -17.43 24.80
C VAL A 455 -1.77 -18.44 24.93
N SER A 456 -2.26 -18.66 26.15
CA SER A 456 -3.44 -19.49 26.38
C SER A 456 -4.76 -18.80 26.05
N ASP A 457 -4.74 -17.47 25.86
CA ASP A 457 -5.89 -16.68 25.42
C ASP A 457 -6.02 -16.60 23.88
N ILE A 458 -5.10 -17.23 23.13
CA ILE A 458 -5.18 -17.32 21.67
C ILE A 458 -6.41 -18.15 21.28
N GLU A 459 -7.19 -17.63 20.34
CA GLU A 459 -8.33 -18.29 19.69
C GLU A 459 -7.93 -18.71 18.27
N PRO A 460 -7.32 -19.89 18.07
CA PRO A 460 -6.73 -20.23 16.78
C PRO A 460 -7.78 -20.70 15.77
N THR A 461 -7.58 -20.34 14.51
CA THR A 461 -8.27 -20.94 13.36
C THR A 461 -7.31 -21.80 12.55
N VAL A 462 -7.66 -23.08 12.36
CA VAL A 462 -6.87 -24.02 11.57
C VAL A 462 -7.40 -24.08 10.14
N LEU A 463 -6.50 -23.98 9.16
CA LEU A 463 -6.82 -24.10 7.74
C LEU A 463 -6.03 -25.26 7.12
N VAL A 464 -6.70 -26.07 6.30
CA VAL A 464 -6.06 -27.15 5.54
C VAL A 464 -6.37 -27.01 4.05
N GLY A 465 -5.39 -26.63 3.24
CA GLY A 465 -5.53 -26.54 1.78
C GLY A 465 -4.96 -27.78 1.10
N LEU A 466 -5.69 -28.36 0.14
CA LEU A 466 -5.22 -29.55 -0.59
C LEU A 466 -4.61 -29.14 -1.93
N TYR A 467 -3.31 -29.33 -2.07
CA TYR A 467 -2.59 -29.07 -3.31
C TYR A 467 -3.04 -30.02 -4.41
N GLY A 468 -3.18 -29.52 -5.63
CA GLY A 468 -3.56 -30.32 -6.79
C GLY A 468 -2.40 -30.56 -7.75
N TYR A 469 -2.33 -31.78 -8.28
CA TYR A 469 -1.44 -32.18 -9.37
C TYR A 469 0.04 -31.82 -9.13
N ASP A 470 0.49 -31.87 -7.87
CA ASP A 470 1.86 -31.49 -7.48
C ASP A 470 2.25 -30.05 -7.87
N THR A 471 1.26 -29.17 -8.00
CA THR A 471 1.45 -27.74 -8.25
C THR A 471 1.46 -26.93 -6.96
N LYS A 472 1.83 -25.65 -7.07
CA LYS A 472 1.70 -24.73 -5.96
C LYS A 472 0.22 -24.47 -5.59
N ASP A 473 -0.77 -24.69 -6.44
CA ASP A 473 -2.13 -24.19 -6.21
C ASP A 473 -3.07 -25.28 -5.64
N TYR A 474 -4.13 -24.83 -4.93
CA TYR A 474 -5.07 -25.71 -4.25
C TYR A 474 -6.25 -26.09 -5.15
N VAL A 475 -6.54 -27.40 -5.25
CA VAL A 475 -7.80 -27.89 -5.86
C VAL A 475 -8.96 -27.88 -4.85
N VAL A 476 -8.63 -27.90 -3.57
CA VAL A 476 -9.55 -27.69 -2.45
C VAL A 476 -8.98 -26.62 -1.54
N GLY A 477 -9.58 -25.43 -1.59
CA GLY A 477 -9.27 -24.34 -0.69
C GLY A 477 -10.04 -24.48 0.64
N PRO A 478 -9.42 -24.20 1.80
CA PRO A 478 -10.08 -24.33 3.09
C PRO A 478 -11.24 -23.35 3.26
N HIS A 479 -11.10 -22.16 2.69
CA HIS A 479 -12.09 -21.09 2.77
C HIS A 479 -13.27 -21.26 1.79
N GLU A 480 -13.26 -22.28 0.93
CA GLU A 480 -14.42 -22.60 0.09
C GLU A 480 -15.60 -23.05 0.97
N ARG A 481 -16.82 -23.00 0.41
CA ARG A 481 -18.03 -23.43 1.12
C ARG A 481 -18.74 -24.55 0.37
N ASP A 482 -19.33 -25.48 1.11
CA ASP A 482 -20.23 -26.48 0.55
C ASP A 482 -21.66 -25.95 0.34
N ALA A 483 -22.55 -26.81 -0.18
CA ALA A 483 -23.94 -26.48 -0.46
C ALA A 483 -24.76 -26.08 0.79
N ASN A 484 -24.28 -26.40 2.00
CA ASN A 484 -24.89 -25.98 3.26
C ASN A 484 -24.26 -24.70 3.81
N ASN A 485 -23.44 -24.02 3.01
CA ASN A 485 -22.69 -22.83 3.38
C ASN A 485 -21.68 -23.06 4.51
N VAL A 486 -21.21 -24.31 4.70
CA VAL A 486 -20.19 -24.64 5.71
C VAL A 486 -18.81 -24.56 5.05
N ARG A 487 -17.82 -23.99 5.76
CA ARG A 487 -16.43 -23.98 5.28
C ARG A 487 -15.93 -25.40 5.04
N LEU A 488 -15.11 -25.60 4.02
CA LEU A 488 -14.61 -26.93 3.68
C LEU A 488 -13.58 -27.39 4.70
N LEU A 489 -12.50 -26.63 4.86
CA LEU A 489 -11.36 -27.01 5.69
C LEU A 489 -10.78 -25.84 6.51
N GLU A 490 -11.65 -24.97 7.01
CA GLU A 490 -11.33 -23.86 7.92
C GLU A 490 -12.11 -24.04 9.22
N TYR A 491 -11.41 -24.00 10.36
CA TYR A 491 -11.97 -24.38 11.65
C TYR A 491 -11.46 -23.50 12.79
N GLU A 492 -12.37 -22.72 13.38
CA GLU A 492 -12.18 -22.08 14.68
C GLU A 492 -12.16 -23.15 15.79
N VAL A 493 -11.03 -23.27 16.48
CA VAL A 493 -10.82 -24.36 17.45
C VAL A 493 -11.77 -24.24 18.63
N GLY A 494 -12.40 -25.35 18.99
CA GLY A 494 -13.47 -25.41 19.99
C GLY A 494 -14.88 -25.25 19.43
N GLY A 495 -15.03 -24.81 18.17
CA GLY A 495 -16.31 -24.73 17.49
C GLY A 495 -16.89 -26.09 17.08
N GLU A 496 -18.17 -26.10 16.68
CA GLU A 496 -18.78 -27.25 16.00
C GLU A 496 -18.48 -27.20 14.50
N HIS A 497 -17.95 -28.30 13.94
CA HIS A 497 -17.66 -28.39 12.52
C HIS A 497 -17.84 -29.83 12.00
N PRO A 498 -18.43 -30.06 10.80
CA PRO A 498 -18.70 -31.41 10.32
C PRO A 498 -17.45 -32.22 9.97
N ARG A 499 -16.33 -31.54 9.73
CA ARG A 499 -15.06 -32.16 9.29
C ARG A 499 -13.90 -31.91 10.25
N PHE A 500 -14.14 -31.26 11.39
CA PHE A 500 -13.08 -30.99 12.36
C PHE A 500 -13.52 -31.36 13.76
N THR A 501 -12.56 -31.74 14.59
CA THR A 501 -12.78 -31.99 16.01
C THR A 501 -11.58 -31.54 16.81
N THR A 502 -11.82 -30.81 17.89
CA THR A 502 -10.79 -30.48 18.88
C THR A 502 -10.55 -31.69 19.77
N VAL A 503 -9.31 -32.17 19.82
CA VAL A 503 -8.87 -33.28 20.69
C VAL A 503 -8.41 -32.74 22.04
N SER A 504 -7.59 -31.69 22.03
CA SER A 504 -7.15 -30.97 23.23
C SER A 504 -6.86 -29.51 22.92
N ALA A 505 -7.11 -28.64 23.90
CA ALA A 505 -6.79 -27.21 23.87
C ALA A 505 -6.48 -26.78 25.31
N ALA A 506 -5.21 -26.59 25.64
CA ALA A 506 -4.79 -26.20 26.98
C ALA A 506 -3.40 -25.57 26.99
N GLY A 507 -3.24 -24.45 27.72
CA GLY A 507 -1.94 -23.85 28.02
C GLY A 507 -1.15 -23.44 26.77
N GLY A 508 -1.81 -22.87 25.76
CA GLY A 508 -1.17 -22.48 24.51
C GLY A 508 -0.75 -23.66 23.62
N SER A 509 -1.37 -24.83 23.80
CA SER A 509 -1.13 -26.02 22.96
C SER A 509 -2.44 -26.67 22.56
N TRP A 510 -2.53 -27.06 21.29
CA TRP A 510 -3.75 -27.59 20.68
C TRP A 510 -3.48 -28.85 19.88
N THR A 511 -4.49 -29.70 19.81
CA THR A 511 -4.54 -30.84 18.92
C THR A 511 -5.92 -30.89 18.27
N VAL A 512 -5.95 -30.90 16.95
CA VAL A 512 -7.19 -30.97 16.17
C VAL A 512 -7.10 -32.13 15.18
N THR A 513 -8.24 -32.66 14.77
CA THR A 513 -8.33 -33.65 13.71
C THR A 513 -9.25 -33.15 12.60
N ALA A 514 -8.74 -33.13 11.36
CA ALA A 514 -9.48 -32.84 10.13
C ALA A 514 -9.87 -34.15 9.42
N ASP A 515 -11.13 -34.27 9.00
CA ASP A 515 -11.66 -35.38 8.21
C ASP A 515 -11.56 -35.06 6.71
N LEU A 516 -10.61 -35.71 6.04
CA LEU A 516 -10.38 -35.57 4.60
C LEU A 516 -11.13 -36.60 3.76
N SER A 517 -12.02 -37.40 4.36
CA SER A 517 -12.72 -38.49 3.67
C SER A 517 -13.58 -38.02 2.49
N GLY A 518 -14.02 -36.76 2.50
CA GLY A 518 -14.73 -36.13 1.38
C GLY A 518 -13.92 -36.03 0.08
N TRP A 519 -12.59 -36.14 0.17
CA TRP A 519 -11.66 -36.07 -0.96
C TRP A 519 -10.80 -37.33 -1.09
N ALA A 520 -11.23 -38.44 -0.50
CA ALA A 520 -10.50 -39.71 -0.52
C ALA A 520 -10.17 -40.19 -1.95
N ASP A 521 -11.05 -39.92 -2.92
CA ASP A 521 -10.82 -40.28 -4.33
C ASP A 521 -9.65 -39.48 -4.94
N LEU A 522 -9.54 -38.18 -4.61
CA LEU A 522 -8.44 -37.32 -5.06
C LEU A 522 -7.09 -37.68 -4.39
N ILE A 523 -7.14 -38.18 -3.15
CA ILE A 523 -5.95 -38.68 -2.47
C ILE A 523 -5.53 -40.02 -3.08
N THR A 524 -6.50 -40.91 -3.32
CA THR A 524 -6.25 -42.27 -3.84
C THR A 524 -5.74 -42.26 -5.28
N ASN A 525 -6.23 -41.34 -6.12
CA ASN A 525 -5.78 -41.20 -7.50
C ASN A 525 -4.53 -40.31 -7.65
N GLU A 526 -3.93 -39.88 -6.54
CA GLU A 526 -2.73 -39.04 -6.49
C GLU A 526 -2.87 -37.61 -7.06
N THR A 527 -4.10 -37.14 -7.36
CA THR A 527 -4.34 -35.72 -7.67
C THR A 527 -3.97 -34.84 -6.48
N VAL A 528 -4.24 -35.30 -5.25
CA VAL A 528 -3.84 -34.64 -4.01
C VAL A 528 -2.80 -35.51 -3.31
N LYS A 529 -1.56 -35.04 -3.27
CA LYS A 529 -0.45 -35.69 -2.53
C LYS A 529 -0.11 -34.98 -1.23
N ARG A 530 -0.33 -33.67 -1.19
CA ARG A 530 0.09 -32.79 -0.10
C ARG A 530 -1.05 -31.89 0.35
N ALA A 531 -1.00 -31.54 1.63
CA ALA A 531 -1.85 -30.54 2.23
C ALA A 531 -0.99 -29.44 2.85
N GLU A 532 -1.40 -28.18 2.71
CA GLU A 532 -0.85 -27.09 3.48
C GLU A 532 -1.66 -26.93 4.75
N ILE A 533 -0.99 -26.95 5.90
CA ILE A 533 -1.58 -26.75 7.21
C ILE A 533 -1.17 -25.38 7.71
N ALA A 534 -2.14 -24.51 8.00
CA ALA A 534 -1.90 -23.19 8.58
C ALA A 534 -2.71 -22.96 9.85
N VAL A 535 -2.20 -22.06 10.68
CA VAL A 535 -2.87 -21.60 11.91
C VAL A 535 -2.91 -20.08 11.89
N ILE A 536 -4.11 -19.49 11.95
CA ILE A 536 -4.30 -18.07 12.22
C ILE A 536 -4.42 -17.91 13.74
N PRO A 537 -3.49 -17.23 14.43
CA PRO A 537 -3.45 -17.15 15.88
C PRO A 537 -4.08 -15.84 16.38
N THR A 538 -5.42 -15.74 16.32
CA THR A 538 -6.12 -14.53 16.81
C THR A 538 -5.86 -14.35 18.31
N LEU A 539 -5.36 -13.17 18.68
CA LEU A 539 -5.12 -12.76 20.06
C LEU A 539 -5.51 -11.31 20.23
N GLU A 540 -6.30 -11.00 21.25
CA GLU A 540 -6.70 -9.63 21.57
C GLU A 540 -5.96 -9.11 22.80
N ASN A 541 -5.67 -7.81 22.83
CA ASN A 541 -5.21 -7.14 24.04
C ASN A 541 -6.40 -6.82 24.98
N ALA A 542 -6.10 -6.17 26.12
CA ALA A 542 -7.11 -5.81 27.12
C ALA A 542 -8.20 -4.85 26.61
N ASP A 543 -7.94 -4.12 25.52
CA ASP A 543 -8.86 -3.18 24.89
C ASP A 543 -9.67 -3.82 23.75
N GLY A 544 -9.47 -5.11 23.48
CA GLY A 544 -10.15 -5.86 22.41
C GLY A 544 -9.55 -5.65 21.03
N VAL A 545 -8.31 -5.14 20.94
CA VAL A 545 -7.60 -4.97 19.67
C VAL A 545 -6.91 -6.27 19.30
N ILE A 546 -7.19 -6.78 18.10
CA ILE A 546 -6.51 -7.96 17.55
C ILE A 546 -5.06 -7.59 17.23
N LEU A 547 -4.13 -8.43 17.69
CA LEU A 547 -2.70 -8.21 17.58
C LEU A 547 -2.11 -8.82 16.31
N ALA A 548 -1.10 -8.14 15.75
CA ALA A 548 -0.35 -8.57 14.58
C ALA A 548 0.62 -9.70 14.95
N LEU A 549 0.12 -10.93 14.85
CA LEU A 549 0.90 -12.16 15.01
C LEU A 549 1.14 -12.82 13.65
N ASN A 550 2.27 -13.51 13.52
CA ASN A 550 2.59 -14.24 12.30
C ASN A 550 1.85 -15.57 12.28
N ALA A 551 1.03 -15.80 11.24
CA ALA A 551 0.37 -17.08 11.01
C ALA A 551 1.37 -18.11 10.42
N PRO A 552 1.71 -19.21 11.12
CA PRO A 552 2.57 -20.24 10.56
C PRO A 552 1.82 -21.11 9.54
N SER A 553 2.57 -21.70 8.62
CA SER A 553 2.09 -22.80 7.79
C SER A 553 3.19 -23.79 7.47
N ARG A 554 2.82 -25.04 7.20
CA ARG A 554 3.72 -26.12 6.80
C ARG A 554 3.04 -27.06 5.81
N THR A 555 3.82 -27.56 4.85
CA THR A 555 3.36 -28.53 3.86
C THR A 555 3.52 -29.95 4.40
N PHE A 556 2.46 -30.75 4.33
CA PHE A 556 2.42 -32.14 4.79
C PHE A 556 2.16 -33.09 3.63
N ASP A 557 3.02 -34.10 3.44
CA ASP A 557 2.83 -35.16 2.45
C ASP A 557 1.97 -36.28 3.04
N LEU A 558 0.80 -36.49 2.44
CA LEU A 558 -0.22 -37.42 2.92
C LEU A 558 0.20 -38.89 2.73
N GLY A 559 1.05 -39.18 1.74
CA GLY A 559 1.52 -40.53 1.45
C GLY A 559 2.74 -40.91 2.27
N ALA A 560 3.69 -39.99 2.44
CA ALA A 560 4.85 -40.15 3.30
C ALA A 560 4.47 -40.07 4.79
N ASN A 561 3.36 -39.39 5.11
CA ASN A 561 2.92 -39.11 6.47
C ASN A 561 4.00 -38.36 7.26
N ASP A 562 4.55 -37.32 6.64
CA ASP A 562 5.63 -36.47 7.16
C ASP A 562 5.54 -35.07 6.53
N PHE A 563 6.20 -34.08 7.12
CA PHE A 563 6.30 -32.74 6.55
C PHE A 563 7.25 -32.71 5.34
N ASP A 564 6.87 -31.97 4.31
CA ASP A 564 7.65 -31.70 3.11
C ASP A 564 7.76 -30.18 2.91
N ASP A 565 8.41 -29.52 3.88
CA ASP A 565 8.54 -28.05 3.92
C ASP A 565 9.32 -27.48 2.72
N ASP A 566 10.07 -28.31 1.99
CA ASP A 566 10.83 -27.92 0.80
C ASP A 566 9.97 -27.93 -0.49
N PHE A 567 8.74 -28.46 -0.44
CA PHE A 567 7.86 -28.55 -1.61
C PHE A 567 7.59 -27.19 -2.25
N TYR A 568 7.29 -26.18 -1.44
CA TYR A 568 7.04 -24.82 -1.89
C TYR A 568 8.18 -23.90 -1.49
N SER A 569 9.10 -23.65 -2.43
CA SER A 569 10.12 -22.63 -2.24
C SER A 569 9.48 -21.23 -2.14
N PRO A 570 9.88 -20.41 -1.16
CA PRO A 570 9.39 -19.04 -1.04
C PRO A 570 9.60 -18.23 -2.32
N ILE A 571 8.54 -17.61 -2.82
CA ILE A 571 8.55 -16.75 -4.02
C ILE A 571 8.69 -15.27 -3.64
N VAL A 572 8.10 -14.89 -2.49
CA VAL A 572 7.96 -13.53 -2.00
C VAL A 572 8.61 -13.39 -0.62
N LYS A 573 9.24 -12.24 -0.37
CA LYS A 573 9.85 -11.85 0.89
C LYS A 573 8.82 -11.12 1.75
N VAL A 574 8.41 -11.71 2.88
CA VAL A 574 7.49 -11.02 3.80
C VAL A 574 8.25 -10.01 4.67
N ALA A 575 9.33 -10.42 5.36
CA ALA A 575 10.08 -9.54 6.25
C ALA A 575 10.82 -8.43 5.47
N ASP A 576 11.76 -8.79 4.60
CA ASP A 576 12.60 -7.83 3.85
C ASP A 576 12.02 -7.52 2.45
N GLY A 577 10.70 -7.40 2.38
CA GLY A 577 9.96 -7.08 1.17
C GLY A 577 8.63 -6.43 1.52
N CYS A 578 7.59 -7.24 1.75
CA CYS A 578 6.26 -6.69 2.04
C CYS A 578 6.22 -5.81 3.30
N ASN A 579 6.83 -6.26 4.40
CA ASN A 579 6.84 -5.52 5.67
C ASN A 579 7.75 -4.29 5.64
N ASN A 580 8.62 -4.13 4.64
CA ASN A 580 9.31 -2.86 4.46
C ASN A 580 8.31 -1.72 4.21
N CYS A 581 7.22 -2.00 3.48
CA CYS A 581 6.15 -1.06 3.19
C CYS A 581 4.95 -1.16 4.14
N HIS A 582 4.57 -2.37 4.56
CA HIS A 582 3.35 -2.60 5.34
C HIS A 582 3.56 -2.66 6.86
N ASP A 583 4.82 -2.65 7.33
CA ASP A 583 5.25 -2.86 8.71
C ASP A 583 4.89 -4.25 9.28
N ALA A 584 3.61 -4.59 9.32
CA ALA A 584 3.09 -5.93 9.51
C ALA A 584 2.01 -6.21 8.48
N LEU A 585 2.27 -7.18 7.60
CA LEU A 585 1.33 -7.63 6.58
C LEU A 585 -0.06 -7.95 7.19
N ALA A 586 -1.14 -7.59 6.48
CA ALA A 586 -2.55 -7.83 6.83
C ALA A 586 -3.19 -6.91 7.88
N THR A 587 -2.45 -5.98 8.49
CA THR A 587 -3.04 -4.94 9.35
C THR A 587 -4.10 -4.09 8.61
N ASN A 588 -3.85 -3.81 7.33
CA ASN A 588 -4.72 -2.98 6.49
C ASN A 588 -5.67 -3.78 5.59
N TYR A 589 -5.75 -5.11 5.74
CA TYR A 589 -6.68 -5.95 4.97
C TYR A 589 -7.03 -7.24 5.71
N HIS A 590 -8.33 -7.48 5.87
CA HIS A 590 -8.93 -8.52 6.71
C HIS A 590 -8.67 -8.35 8.22
N SER A 591 -7.51 -8.78 8.72
CA SER A 591 -7.15 -8.74 10.14
C SER A 591 -5.64 -8.99 10.35
N PRO A 592 -5.03 -8.38 11.39
CA PRO A 592 -3.56 -8.35 11.56
C PRO A 592 -2.94 -9.71 11.92
N ASP A 593 -3.73 -10.66 12.41
CA ASP A 593 -3.34 -12.03 12.76
C ASP A 593 -3.12 -12.96 11.54
N ARG A 594 -3.33 -12.46 10.31
CA ARG A 594 -3.16 -13.22 9.06
C ARG A 594 -1.80 -13.00 8.39
N GLY A 595 -0.95 -12.17 8.98
CA GLY A 595 0.34 -11.77 8.42
C GLY A 595 1.43 -12.85 8.51
N GLY A 596 2.66 -12.45 8.19
CA GLY A 596 3.87 -13.25 8.40
C GLY A 596 4.19 -14.29 7.32
N ASN A 597 3.20 -14.81 6.60
CA ASN A 597 3.42 -15.84 5.59
C ASN A 597 2.43 -15.74 4.41
N ILE A 598 2.96 -15.51 3.20
CA ILE A 598 2.13 -15.37 1.99
C ILE A 598 1.39 -16.66 1.61
N VAL A 599 1.88 -17.83 2.05
CA VAL A 599 1.21 -19.11 1.80
C VAL A 599 -0.12 -19.19 2.54
N VAL A 600 -0.22 -18.57 3.72
CA VAL A 600 -1.48 -18.46 4.47
C VAL A 600 -2.51 -17.66 3.69
N CYS A 601 -2.12 -16.55 3.05
CA CYS A 601 -3.03 -15.76 2.22
C CYS A 601 -3.60 -16.59 1.06
N ARG A 602 -2.78 -17.46 0.46
CA ARG A 602 -3.16 -18.32 -0.67
C ARG A 602 -4.22 -19.36 -0.32
N LEU A 603 -4.43 -19.67 0.95
CA LEU A 603 -5.49 -20.58 1.39
C LEU A 603 -6.90 -19.99 1.18
N CYS A 604 -7.00 -18.66 1.05
CA CYS A 604 -8.22 -17.96 0.67
C CYS A 604 -8.13 -17.35 -0.73
N HIS A 605 -6.93 -16.93 -1.14
CA HIS A 605 -6.62 -16.35 -2.44
C HIS A 605 -6.21 -17.43 -3.45
N ILE A 606 -7.19 -18.24 -3.87
CA ILE A 606 -7.03 -19.39 -4.77
C ILE A 606 -7.38 -19.07 -6.22
N THR A 607 -6.92 -19.91 -7.14
CA THR A 607 -7.15 -19.76 -8.58
C THR A 607 -8.60 -20.00 -9.00
N LYS A 608 -9.39 -20.70 -8.17
CA LYS A 608 -10.79 -21.05 -8.43
C LYS A 608 -11.76 -19.88 -8.28
N SER A 609 -11.30 -18.70 -7.87
CA SER A 609 -12.14 -17.51 -7.68
C SER A 609 -11.67 -16.36 -8.56
N GLY A 610 -12.63 -15.70 -9.21
CA GLY A 610 -12.40 -14.38 -9.81
C GLY A 610 -12.11 -13.35 -8.71
N GLY A 611 -11.54 -12.20 -9.09
CA GLY A 611 -11.02 -11.20 -8.16
C GLY A 611 -12.03 -10.65 -7.14
N SER A 612 -13.34 -10.80 -7.39
CA SER A 612 -14.43 -10.25 -6.58
C SER A 612 -14.41 -8.72 -6.58
N HIS A 613 -13.46 -8.12 -5.84
CA HIS A 613 -13.29 -6.67 -5.75
C HIS A 613 -12.46 -6.06 -6.89
N LEU A 614 -11.64 -6.88 -7.54
CA LEU A 614 -10.87 -6.46 -8.70
C LEU A 614 -11.48 -7.10 -9.92
N GLU A 615 -12.16 -6.30 -10.71
CA GLU A 615 -12.77 -6.74 -11.94
C GLU A 615 -11.74 -7.26 -12.94
N MET A 616 -12.15 -8.23 -13.76
CA MET A 616 -11.29 -8.90 -14.73
C MET A 616 -10.00 -9.52 -14.16
N GLN A 617 -9.76 -9.54 -12.85
CA GLN A 617 -8.58 -10.15 -12.22
C GLN A 617 -8.91 -11.52 -11.62
N SER A 618 -7.89 -12.31 -11.30
CA SER A 618 -8.06 -13.51 -10.48
C SER A 618 -7.90 -13.17 -9.00
N ARG A 619 -8.56 -13.93 -8.12
CA ARG A 619 -8.33 -13.82 -6.67
C ARG A 619 -7.01 -14.45 -6.25
N SER A 620 -6.38 -15.25 -7.10
CA SER A 620 -5.07 -15.83 -6.81
C SER A 620 -4.07 -14.72 -6.46
N ILE A 621 -3.24 -14.96 -5.45
CA ILE A 621 -2.37 -13.90 -4.90
C ILE A 621 -1.44 -13.27 -5.95
N ASP A 622 -1.02 -14.05 -6.95
CA ASP A 622 -0.15 -13.62 -8.05
C ASP A 622 -0.83 -12.70 -9.07
N SER A 623 -2.16 -12.72 -9.18
CA SER A 623 -2.92 -11.73 -9.96
C SER A 623 -3.33 -10.56 -9.08
N TYR A 624 -3.80 -10.87 -7.88
CA TYR A 624 -4.46 -9.94 -6.98
C TYR A 624 -3.46 -8.88 -6.48
N ALA A 625 -2.32 -9.31 -5.94
CA ALA A 625 -1.31 -8.38 -5.46
C ALA A 625 -0.74 -7.49 -6.57
N HIS A 626 -0.54 -8.03 -7.77
CA HIS A 626 -0.06 -7.24 -8.91
C HIS A 626 -1.06 -6.17 -9.35
N ALA A 627 -2.36 -6.48 -9.37
CA ALA A 627 -3.39 -5.52 -9.73
C ALA A 627 -3.54 -4.40 -8.70
N ILE A 628 -3.49 -4.73 -7.41
CA ILE A 628 -3.50 -3.75 -6.30
C ILE A 628 -2.33 -2.78 -6.43
N HIS A 629 -1.12 -3.29 -6.64
CA HIS A 629 0.09 -2.46 -6.75
C HIS A 629 0.26 -1.79 -8.12
N SER A 630 -0.62 -2.12 -9.08
CA SER A 630 -0.83 -1.36 -10.33
C SER A 630 -1.93 -0.32 -10.18
N SER A 631 -2.35 -0.04 -8.94
CA SER A 631 -3.37 0.94 -8.58
C SER A 631 -4.71 0.70 -9.25
N GLN A 632 -5.09 -0.55 -9.54
CA GLN A 632 -6.46 -0.84 -9.97
C GLN A 632 -7.42 -0.55 -8.79
N ALA A 633 -8.50 0.18 -9.05
CA ALA A 633 -9.50 0.48 -8.03
C ALA A 633 -10.28 -0.78 -7.61
N PHE A 634 -10.59 -0.88 -6.33
CA PHE A 634 -11.50 -1.90 -5.80
C PHE A 634 -12.95 -1.50 -6.06
N ASP A 635 -13.79 -2.49 -6.33
CA ASP A 635 -15.25 -2.36 -6.37
C ASP A 635 -15.70 -1.15 -7.22
N ILE A 636 -15.13 -0.99 -8.42
CA ILE A 636 -15.41 0.16 -9.30
C ILE A 636 -16.91 0.29 -9.62
N GLY A 637 -17.65 -0.81 -9.60
CA GLY A 637 -19.11 -0.81 -9.75
C GLY A 637 -19.88 -0.11 -8.63
N ASP A 638 -19.29 0.05 -7.45
CA ASP A 638 -19.88 0.76 -6.30
C ASP A 638 -19.55 2.27 -6.32
N ILE A 639 -18.69 2.72 -7.24
CA ILE A 639 -18.31 4.14 -7.37
C ILE A 639 -19.34 4.89 -8.21
N ASN A 640 -19.90 5.94 -7.64
CA ASN A 640 -20.79 6.87 -8.33
C ASN A 640 -19.99 7.99 -9.00
N PHE A 641 -19.66 7.83 -10.28
CA PHE A 641 -18.92 8.84 -11.04
C PHE A 641 -19.72 10.12 -11.34
N ALA A 642 -21.01 10.18 -11.00
CA ALA A 642 -21.76 11.44 -11.03
C ALA A 642 -21.48 12.30 -9.77
N ASP A 643 -20.94 11.70 -8.71
CA ASP A 643 -20.38 12.42 -7.58
C ASP A 643 -18.94 12.87 -7.93
N PRO A 644 -18.67 14.18 -7.98
CA PRO A 644 -17.34 14.69 -8.33
C PRO A 644 -16.26 14.31 -7.30
N VAL A 645 -16.62 14.02 -6.05
CA VAL A 645 -15.67 13.61 -5.00
C VAL A 645 -15.24 12.17 -5.20
N GLU A 646 -16.19 11.26 -5.38
CA GLU A 646 -15.87 9.85 -5.66
C GLU A 646 -15.09 9.70 -6.97
N ALA A 647 -15.48 10.44 -8.02
CA ALA A 647 -14.75 10.47 -9.27
C ALA A 647 -13.31 10.99 -9.10
N MET A 648 -13.11 12.06 -8.33
CA MET A 648 -11.77 12.59 -8.06
C MET A 648 -10.91 11.60 -7.28
N HIS A 649 -11.46 10.92 -6.26
CA HIS A 649 -10.72 9.89 -5.51
C HIS A 649 -10.35 8.69 -6.38
N TYR A 650 -11.22 8.27 -7.30
CA TYR A 650 -10.89 7.24 -8.27
C TYR A 650 -9.71 7.65 -9.16
N GLU A 651 -9.77 8.85 -9.77
CA GLU A 651 -8.71 9.31 -10.68
C GLU A 651 -7.38 9.49 -9.92
N HIS A 652 -7.41 10.08 -8.73
CA HIS A 652 -6.23 10.13 -7.86
C HIS A 652 -5.66 8.74 -7.57
N HIS A 653 -6.50 7.77 -7.17
CA HIS A 653 -6.06 6.40 -6.85
C HIS A 653 -5.32 5.75 -8.01
N ILE A 654 -5.90 5.77 -9.22
CA ILE A 654 -5.32 5.06 -10.38
C ILE A 654 -4.07 5.74 -10.96
N GLU A 655 -3.86 7.04 -10.69
CA GLU A 655 -2.70 7.80 -11.16
C GLU A 655 -1.48 7.72 -10.23
N PHE A 656 -1.62 7.18 -9.01
CA PHE A 656 -0.50 7.11 -8.08
C PHE A 656 0.59 6.13 -8.55
N PRO A 657 1.86 6.57 -8.59
CA PRO A 657 2.96 5.69 -8.91
C PRO A 657 3.34 4.79 -7.73
N TYR A 658 3.82 3.59 -8.04
CA TYR A 658 4.43 2.71 -7.04
C TYR A 658 5.61 3.42 -6.34
N PRO A 659 5.79 3.32 -5.00
CA PRO A 659 6.70 4.19 -4.23
C PRO A 659 8.18 4.18 -4.64
N THR A 660 8.66 3.12 -5.28
CA THR A 660 10.03 3.03 -5.84
C THR A 660 10.17 3.73 -7.19
N HIS A 661 9.14 4.46 -7.63
CA HIS A 661 9.05 5.11 -8.95
C HIS A 661 9.18 4.12 -10.12
N GLY A 662 8.82 2.85 -9.92
CA GLY A 662 8.87 1.82 -10.96
C GLY A 662 8.33 0.49 -10.46
N ILE A 663 7.13 0.11 -10.94
CA ILE A 663 6.50 -1.19 -10.62
C ILE A 663 7.31 -2.39 -11.18
N THR A 664 8.27 -2.13 -12.05
CA THR A 664 9.21 -3.12 -12.59
C THR A 664 10.31 -3.54 -11.61
N ASN A 665 10.37 -2.95 -10.41
CA ASN A 665 11.24 -3.41 -9.32
C ASN A 665 10.67 -4.70 -8.69
N CYS A 666 10.78 -5.82 -9.38
CA CYS A 666 10.30 -7.13 -8.94
C CYS A 666 10.88 -7.53 -7.57
N GLU A 667 12.14 -7.19 -7.30
CA GLU A 667 12.87 -7.54 -6.08
C GLU A 667 12.47 -6.70 -4.86
N SER A 668 11.59 -5.71 -5.02
CA SER A 668 10.86 -5.12 -3.89
C SER A 668 10.06 -6.18 -3.12
N CYS A 669 9.49 -7.16 -3.83
CA CYS A 669 8.64 -8.20 -3.25
C CYS A 669 9.24 -9.61 -3.39
N HIS A 670 9.87 -9.92 -4.52
CA HIS A 670 10.29 -11.29 -4.85
C HIS A 670 11.73 -11.60 -4.45
N TYR A 671 12.02 -12.88 -4.23
CA TYR A 671 13.41 -13.35 -4.22
C TYR A 671 13.99 -13.28 -5.65
N GLU A 672 15.30 -13.03 -5.75
CA GLU A 672 16.02 -13.05 -7.04
C GLU A 672 15.71 -14.35 -7.81
N GLY A 673 15.33 -14.21 -9.09
CA GLY A 673 14.98 -15.34 -9.96
C GLY A 673 13.57 -15.91 -9.78
N ALA A 674 12.77 -15.43 -8.82
CA ALA A 674 11.42 -15.93 -8.53
C ALA A 674 10.28 -15.13 -9.20
N TYR A 675 10.59 -14.23 -10.13
CA TYR A 675 9.65 -13.30 -10.76
C TYR A 675 9.51 -13.47 -12.29
N ASN A 676 9.99 -14.60 -12.84
CA ASN A 676 9.80 -14.92 -14.27
C ASN A 676 8.42 -15.56 -14.53
N VAL A 677 8.13 -15.78 -15.81
CA VAL A 677 6.83 -16.29 -16.26
C VAL A 677 6.47 -17.59 -15.54
N PRO A 678 5.28 -17.67 -14.90
CA PRO A 678 4.82 -18.88 -14.24
C PRO A 678 4.82 -20.10 -15.15
N ASP A 679 5.29 -21.23 -14.62
CA ASP A 679 5.26 -22.53 -15.29
C ASP A 679 3.89 -23.18 -15.13
N GLN A 680 3.22 -23.47 -16.26
CA GLN A 680 1.90 -24.11 -16.29
C GLN A 680 1.91 -25.52 -15.68
N SER A 681 3.04 -26.23 -15.67
CA SER A 681 3.18 -27.52 -14.99
C SER A 681 3.26 -27.41 -13.46
N LYS A 682 3.47 -26.20 -12.94
CA LYS A 682 3.65 -25.90 -11.51
C LYS A 682 2.58 -24.97 -10.94
N SER A 683 1.65 -24.51 -11.76
CA SER A 683 0.57 -23.59 -11.38
C SER A 683 -0.69 -23.93 -12.15
N LEU A 684 -1.83 -23.92 -11.47
CA LEU A 684 -3.11 -24.28 -12.08
C LEU A 684 -3.67 -23.14 -12.94
N PRO A 685 -4.52 -23.43 -13.93
CA PRO A 685 -5.46 -22.48 -14.51
C PRO A 685 -6.23 -21.70 -13.43
N GLY A 686 -6.72 -20.50 -13.77
CA GLY A 686 -7.49 -19.67 -12.85
C GLY A 686 -8.64 -18.90 -13.49
N VAL A 687 -9.57 -18.48 -12.64
CA VAL A 687 -10.75 -17.69 -12.98
C VAL A 687 -10.41 -16.20 -12.90
N LEU A 688 -10.88 -15.45 -13.90
CA LEU A 688 -10.92 -14.00 -13.95
C LEU A 688 -12.35 -13.54 -13.74
N SER A 689 -12.58 -12.53 -12.90
CA SER A 689 -13.89 -11.89 -12.72
C SER A 689 -14.40 -11.29 -14.05
N ALA A 690 -15.70 -11.01 -14.11
CA ALA A 690 -16.26 -10.18 -15.17
C ALA A 690 -15.81 -8.71 -15.00
N SER A 691 -16.11 -7.86 -15.99
CA SER A 691 -16.06 -6.42 -15.78
C SER A 691 -17.28 -5.92 -14.99
N ASP A 692 -17.08 -4.86 -14.21
CA ASP A 692 -18.17 -4.12 -13.58
C ASP A 692 -18.74 -3.12 -14.60
N SER A 693 -19.90 -3.45 -15.17
CA SER A 693 -20.57 -2.62 -16.17
C SER A 693 -22.08 -2.83 -16.12
N PRO A 694 -22.91 -1.78 -16.27
CA PRO A 694 -22.52 -0.37 -16.45
C PRO A 694 -22.06 0.29 -15.13
N LEU A 695 -21.24 1.35 -15.24
CA LEU A 695 -20.84 2.18 -14.09
C LEU A 695 -21.83 3.32 -13.89
N GLU A 696 -22.14 3.67 -12.64
CA GLU A 696 -23.01 4.82 -12.36
C GLU A 696 -22.29 6.13 -12.72
N GLY A 697 -22.92 6.97 -13.54
CA GLY A 697 -22.39 8.29 -13.88
C GLY A 697 -21.24 8.34 -14.91
N ARG A 698 -20.75 7.19 -15.41
CA ARG A 698 -19.67 7.12 -16.42
C ARG A 698 -20.01 6.15 -17.53
N ASP A 699 -19.95 6.65 -18.78
CA ASP A 699 -19.94 5.78 -19.96
C ASP A 699 -18.56 5.12 -20.05
N ARG A 700 -18.54 3.79 -20.05
CA ARG A 700 -17.31 2.99 -20.04
C ARG A 700 -16.98 2.45 -21.41
N ASN A 701 -15.77 2.69 -21.91
CA ASN A 701 -15.32 2.24 -23.23
C ASN A 701 -15.09 0.73 -23.28
N ILE A 702 -14.50 0.14 -22.23
CA ILE A 702 -14.24 -1.31 -22.15
C ILE A 702 -15.53 -2.13 -22.25
N GLY A 703 -16.63 -1.61 -21.71
CA GLY A 703 -17.93 -2.27 -21.71
C GLY A 703 -17.97 -3.58 -20.92
N GLU A 704 -18.88 -4.48 -21.30
CA GLU A 704 -19.06 -5.78 -20.65
C GLU A 704 -18.02 -6.81 -21.13
N VAL A 705 -17.33 -7.41 -20.16
CA VAL A 705 -16.38 -8.50 -20.33
C VAL A 705 -16.84 -9.65 -19.44
N PRO A 706 -17.09 -10.85 -19.98
CA PRO A 706 -17.57 -11.96 -19.16
C PRO A 706 -16.45 -12.55 -18.29
N VAL A 707 -16.84 -13.42 -17.36
CA VAL A 707 -15.92 -14.27 -16.60
C VAL A 707 -15.12 -15.16 -17.57
N TYR A 708 -13.81 -15.25 -17.34
CA TYR A 708 -12.92 -16.09 -18.15
C TYR A 708 -12.11 -17.07 -17.29
N VAL A 709 -11.79 -18.22 -17.87
CA VAL A 709 -10.76 -19.15 -17.41
C VAL A 709 -9.52 -18.98 -18.28
N THR A 710 -8.36 -18.81 -17.65
CA THR A 710 -7.08 -18.60 -18.33
C THR A 710 -5.93 -19.29 -17.61
N GLY A 711 -4.76 -19.32 -18.25
CA GLY A 711 -3.56 -19.93 -17.68
C GLY A 711 -2.80 -19.01 -16.71
N PRO A 712 -1.85 -19.59 -15.96
CA PRO A 712 -1.16 -18.91 -14.88
C PRO A 712 -0.27 -17.75 -15.36
N ALA A 713 0.31 -17.82 -16.56
CA ALA A 713 1.08 -16.71 -17.11
C ALA A 713 0.16 -15.54 -17.49
N SER A 714 -0.92 -15.78 -18.23
CA SER A 714 -1.91 -14.72 -18.53
C SER A 714 -2.48 -14.10 -17.26
N ARG A 715 -2.68 -14.90 -16.21
CA ARG A 715 -3.19 -14.44 -14.92
C ARG A 715 -2.19 -13.54 -14.19
N ALA A 716 -0.95 -13.98 -14.00
CA ALA A 716 0.05 -13.21 -13.26
C ALA A 716 0.49 -11.95 -14.01
N CYS A 717 0.74 -12.06 -15.33
CA CYS A 717 1.13 -10.92 -16.16
C CYS A 717 -0.04 -9.94 -16.37
N GLY A 718 -1.27 -10.46 -16.47
CA GLY A 718 -2.49 -9.66 -16.55
C GLY A 718 -2.76 -8.86 -15.27
N GLY A 719 -2.20 -9.28 -14.12
CA GLY A 719 -2.23 -8.52 -12.89
C GLY A 719 -1.76 -7.07 -13.09
N CYS A 720 -0.66 -6.85 -13.83
CA CYS A 720 -0.20 -5.49 -14.15
C CYS A 720 -0.68 -5.00 -15.52
N HIS A 721 -0.40 -5.77 -16.59
CA HIS A 721 -0.62 -5.29 -17.95
C HIS A 721 -2.08 -5.03 -18.27
N ARG A 722 -2.99 -5.87 -17.77
CA ARG A 722 -4.41 -5.62 -17.94
C ARG A 722 -4.93 -4.57 -16.95
N ALA A 723 -4.40 -4.49 -15.73
CA ALA A 723 -4.78 -3.43 -14.79
C ALA A 723 -4.54 -2.03 -15.37
N THR A 724 -3.39 -1.79 -16.01
CA THR A 724 -3.12 -0.51 -16.70
C THR A 724 -4.18 -0.20 -17.75
N LEU A 725 -4.51 -1.17 -18.61
CA LEU A 725 -5.53 -0.97 -19.66
C LEU A 725 -6.93 -0.76 -19.09
N ILE A 726 -7.23 -1.34 -17.93
CA ILE A 726 -8.48 -1.13 -17.19
C ILE A 726 -8.54 0.30 -16.66
N ASN A 727 -7.47 0.76 -16.01
CA ASN A 727 -7.38 2.10 -15.43
C ASN A 727 -7.51 3.19 -16.51
N GLU A 728 -6.89 2.99 -17.67
CA GLU A 728 -6.96 3.89 -18.82
C GLU A 728 -8.29 3.79 -19.61
N ASP A 729 -9.16 2.83 -19.28
CA ASP A 729 -10.39 2.49 -20.02
C ASP A 729 -10.13 2.22 -21.54
N GLU A 730 -9.02 1.53 -21.84
CA GLU A 730 -8.48 1.33 -23.19
C GLU A 730 -9.01 0.04 -23.86
N ALA A 731 -10.27 0.10 -24.31
CA ALA A 731 -10.98 -1.06 -24.86
C ALA A 731 -10.27 -1.77 -26.02
N SER A 732 -9.67 -1.01 -26.95
CA SER A 732 -9.03 -1.59 -28.14
C SER A 732 -7.76 -2.37 -27.79
N GLU A 733 -6.96 -1.83 -26.86
CA GLU A 733 -5.75 -2.47 -26.39
C GLU A 733 -6.05 -3.67 -25.50
N LEU A 734 -7.09 -3.59 -24.65
CA LEU A 734 -7.54 -4.72 -23.84
C LEU A 734 -8.00 -5.91 -24.71
N VAL A 735 -8.75 -5.64 -25.79
CA VAL A 735 -9.11 -6.68 -26.77
C VAL A 735 -7.86 -7.28 -27.42
N SER A 736 -6.85 -6.46 -27.75
CA SER A 736 -5.60 -6.96 -28.30
C SER A 736 -4.84 -7.84 -27.30
N PHE A 737 -4.78 -7.43 -26.03
CA PHE A 737 -4.18 -8.20 -24.94
C PHE A 737 -4.87 -9.56 -24.76
N TYR A 738 -6.21 -9.59 -24.74
CA TYR A 738 -6.96 -10.85 -24.67
C TYR A 738 -6.75 -11.74 -25.89
N GLN A 739 -6.64 -11.17 -27.09
CA GLN A 739 -6.29 -11.95 -28.28
C GLN A 739 -4.87 -12.52 -28.18
N HIS A 740 -3.91 -11.76 -27.67
CA HIS A 740 -2.52 -12.20 -27.51
C HIS A 740 -2.42 -13.35 -26.50
N THR A 741 -2.99 -13.19 -25.31
CA THR A 741 -2.99 -14.21 -24.26
C THR A 741 -3.73 -15.48 -24.72
N LYS A 742 -4.87 -15.32 -25.42
CA LYS A 742 -5.57 -16.45 -26.05
C LYS A 742 -4.75 -17.17 -27.12
N GLN A 743 -3.96 -16.46 -27.93
CA GLN A 743 -3.08 -17.09 -28.91
C GLN A 743 -1.90 -17.79 -28.26
N GLY A 744 -1.41 -17.23 -27.16
CA GLY A 744 -0.33 -17.80 -26.35
C GLY A 744 -0.76 -19.00 -25.51
N GLY A 745 -2.05 -19.20 -25.24
CA GLY A 745 -2.60 -20.32 -24.48
C GLY A 745 -4.10 -20.44 -24.65
N TYR A 746 -4.87 -20.04 -23.63
CA TYR A 746 -6.33 -20.11 -23.65
C TYR A 746 -6.99 -18.96 -22.88
N LEU A 747 -8.16 -18.59 -23.37
CA LEU A 747 -9.09 -17.67 -22.73
C LEU A 747 -10.50 -18.18 -23.04
N ILE A 748 -11.06 -18.91 -22.08
CA ILE A 748 -12.31 -19.68 -22.23
C ILE A 748 -13.38 -19.00 -21.38
N GLU A 749 -14.51 -18.65 -21.97
CA GLU A 749 -15.62 -18.03 -21.25
C GLU A 749 -16.16 -19.00 -20.20
N GLY A 750 -16.38 -18.52 -18.97
CA GLY A 750 -16.78 -19.36 -17.84
C GLY A 750 -18.16 -20.00 -18.01
N GLY A 751 -19.05 -19.37 -18.76
CA GLY A 751 -20.45 -19.80 -18.93
C GLY A 751 -21.27 -19.74 -17.64
N ASP A 752 -22.37 -20.50 -17.59
CA ASP A 752 -23.30 -20.52 -16.45
C ASP A 752 -22.70 -21.20 -15.19
N ASP A 753 -21.69 -22.05 -15.36
CA ASP A 753 -20.98 -22.75 -14.28
C ASP A 753 -19.46 -22.65 -14.51
N VAL A 754 -18.87 -21.55 -14.04
CA VAL A 754 -17.44 -21.28 -14.20
C VAL A 754 -16.57 -22.34 -13.54
N LEU A 755 -17.01 -22.94 -12.43
CA LEU A 755 -16.21 -23.95 -11.73
C LEU A 755 -16.17 -25.25 -12.53
N ALA A 756 -17.29 -25.67 -13.12
CA ALA A 756 -17.30 -26.82 -14.03
C ALA A 756 -16.42 -26.58 -15.27
N THR A 757 -16.44 -25.37 -15.82
CA THR A 757 -15.55 -24.99 -16.93
C THR A 757 -14.08 -25.01 -16.50
N LEU A 758 -13.76 -24.47 -15.31
CA LEU A 758 -12.40 -24.48 -14.77
C LEU A 758 -11.90 -25.91 -14.54
N ASP A 759 -12.67 -26.77 -13.90
CA ASP A 759 -12.28 -28.15 -13.61
C ASP A 759 -11.99 -28.92 -14.90
N MET A 760 -12.81 -28.74 -15.95
CA MET A 760 -12.56 -29.30 -17.28
C MET A 760 -11.20 -28.84 -17.84
N VAL A 761 -10.92 -27.53 -17.75
CA VAL A 761 -9.66 -26.96 -18.25
C VAL A 761 -8.46 -27.44 -17.44
N ILE A 762 -8.60 -27.57 -16.12
CA ILE A 762 -7.57 -28.16 -15.25
C ILE A 762 -7.27 -29.59 -15.71
N ASP A 763 -8.28 -30.44 -15.87
CA ASP A 763 -8.08 -31.82 -16.30
C ASP A 763 -7.41 -31.91 -17.68
N ASP A 764 -7.88 -31.13 -18.66
CA ASP A 764 -7.32 -31.09 -20.01
C ASP A 764 -5.84 -30.65 -19.99
N ILE A 765 -5.51 -29.59 -19.26
CA ILE A 765 -4.15 -29.04 -19.21
C ILE A 765 -3.20 -29.94 -18.41
N MET A 766 -3.63 -30.43 -17.25
CA MET A 766 -2.77 -31.24 -16.39
C MET A 766 -2.51 -32.63 -16.98
N ALA A 767 -3.38 -33.13 -17.86
CA ALA A 767 -3.13 -34.35 -18.63
C ALA A 767 -1.89 -34.30 -19.54
N PHE A 768 -1.36 -33.11 -19.87
CA PHE A 768 -0.10 -32.98 -20.62
C PHE A 768 1.15 -33.20 -19.77
N PHE A 769 1.03 -33.09 -18.43
CA PHE A 769 2.16 -33.13 -17.50
C PHE A 769 2.15 -34.35 -16.57
N ASN A 770 1.03 -35.07 -16.50
CA ASN A 770 0.85 -36.26 -15.67
C ASN A 770 1.40 -37.56 -16.30
#